data_AF-A0A1I1H0G3-F1
#
_entry.id   AF-A0A1I1H0G3-F1
#
_cell.length_a   1.000
_cell.length_b   1.000
_cell.length_c   1.000
_cell.angle_alpha   90.00
_cell.angle_beta   90.00
_cell.angle_gamma   90.00
#
_symmetry.space_group_name_H-M   'P 1'
#
loop_
_entity.id
_entity.type
_entity.pdbx_description
1 polymer ?
#
loop_
_entity_poly.entity_id
_entity_poly.type
_entity_poly.pdbx_seq_one_letter_code
_entity_poly.pdbx_strand_id
1 'polypeptide(L)'
;MNLKSPIIQQILRFAVVGGFSTAVNYSTFYALLQLLDINYLAASATGFLVGVVVGYFFNKKWTFNAETASKNDWWKYATVYLCSLICGLVFLYIVVDKIGVYKPLGNLLSIILTTIINFIGTRFWVFNNAQHNTLSQRLKFLVYDQRGFFRYTVLMSPIFLIGFLIKLVLASTLASNYLVDLFAPFVNYYVSSGFQNPYDYFVAQGSTNAFPYPPLMLYILSIPRVLLSPFWSGNYNEVGHLAILAYRLPLLAADTVILYILSQWLKRSHVQLLWWYWLNPVLIYISYVHGQLDSLPIALLFISLYTLFRERVIISAIFLGLSIATKFNMVLVVPFYCLYLYRQNDNIIKTSYYAAIIAATVIVLNLPFAFSAGFWKMVYANTEQAKIFDVSYPFGPNLVLYAVPAALLIVLVRSLTMKTFSRDVFIMFLAFAFGVILFFVPPMQGWHYWSIPFFIYYYLKEDEAPKIVFGLFIASYLLYFFVQPQSDYVQVFQLINNHSSNSSNFYGFMDKTGLPAPKILYMSFTVLQTLLAVNVLWIYQKGLKRNMEYKLRTMPFLLGIGGDSGSGKSSLTQAIGEVLDLKNVTIVRGDDMHKWERGHDKWQEYTHLNPQANHLQSDVYDLGQLVQGNKVQRRHYDHNKGTFTLPLFIKPAKLVIFEGLHTFYLKESRDRYDLKIFVQPEEALRVHWKVRRDMKKRGYSREKVLTQLKQREEDSKKFIQTQAIYADIIVSFSSRVPLPEPGIEGVEPDLELNFICNNHINLDNVINEIGELESLEVRVHYDEHNRQHISFYGQADRNALMAILYEHIPDFEEVNWRLPQIRDGYSGIMQVLITYAIFQKR
;
A
#
# COMPACT_ATOMS: atom_id res chain seq x y z
N MET A 1 -18.47 -21.75 -7.56
CA MET A 1 -17.80 -22.58 -8.58
C MET A 1 -18.82 -22.82 -9.69
N ASN A 2 -18.68 -22.13 -10.82
CA ASN A 2 -19.47 -22.37 -12.03
C ASN A 2 -18.52 -22.08 -13.20
N LEU A 3 -17.94 -23.15 -13.77
CA LEU A 3 -16.85 -23.11 -14.77
C LEU A 3 -17.36 -22.71 -16.17
N LYS A 4 -18.11 -21.61 -16.27
CA LYS A 4 -18.68 -21.09 -17.53
C LYS A 4 -18.26 -19.65 -17.84
N SER A 5 -17.06 -19.25 -17.42
CA SER A 5 -16.43 -18.02 -17.93
C SER A 5 -15.74 -18.34 -19.26
N PRO A 6 -16.13 -17.70 -20.39
CA PRO A 6 -15.50 -17.94 -21.69
C PRO A 6 -14.00 -17.62 -21.69
N ILE A 7 -13.56 -16.70 -20.81
CA ILE A 7 -12.15 -16.34 -20.61
C ILE A 7 -11.37 -17.47 -19.93
N ILE A 8 -11.95 -18.13 -18.91
CA ILE A 8 -11.27 -19.25 -18.23
C ILE A 8 -11.12 -20.44 -19.19
N GLN A 9 -12.10 -20.68 -20.05
CA GLN A 9 -11.98 -21.72 -21.08
C GLN A 9 -10.91 -21.40 -22.13
N GLN A 10 -10.76 -20.14 -22.53
CA GLN A 10 -9.69 -19.72 -23.44
C GLN A 10 -8.30 -19.85 -22.80
N ILE A 11 -8.14 -19.44 -21.54
CA ILE A 11 -6.87 -19.58 -20.80
C ILE A 11 -6.50 -21.05 -20.62
N LEU A 12 -7.46 -21.91 -20.25
CA LEU A 12 -7.21 -23.36 -20.13
C LEU A 12 -6.84 -23.98 -21.48
N ARG A 13 -7.51 -23.62 -22.57
CA ARG A 13 -7.16 -24.08 -23.92
C ARG A 13 -5.75 -23.61 -24.32
N PHE A 14 -5.41 -22.36 -24.05
CA PHE A 14 -4.08 -21.83 -24.33
C PHE A 14 -2.98 -22.54 -23.52
N ALA A 15 -3.21 -22.78 -22.23
CA ALA A 15 -2.27 -23.51 -21.37
C ALA A 15 -2.09 -24.97 -21.83
N VAL A 16 -3.18 -25.64 -22.23
CA VAL A 16 -3.12 -27.00 -22.79
C VAL A 16 -2.34 -27.03 -24.11
N VAL A 17 -2.59 -26.08 -25.01
CA VAL A 17 -1.86 -25.99 -26.29
C VAL A 17 -0.38 -25.66 -26.06
N GLY A 18 -0.06 -24.74 -25.14
CA GLY A 18 1.31 -24.40 -24.77
C GLY A 18 2.07 -25.56 -24.13
N GLY A 19 1.40 -26.29 -23.22
CA GLY A 19 1.95 -27.51 -22.61
C GLY A 19 2.19 -28.61 -23.64
N PHE A 20 1.24 -28.83 -24.56
CA PHE A 20 1.38 -29.81 -25.64
C PHE A 20 2.51 -29.44 -26.61
N SER A 21 2.58 -28.18 -27.05
CA SER A 21 3.68 -27.66 -27.89
C SER A 21 5.04 -27.85 -27.23
N THR A 22 5.14 -27.62 -25.93
CA THR A 22 6.35 -27.84 -25.13
C THR A 22 6.72 -29.31 -25.04
N ALA A 23 5.74 -30.19 -24.81
CA ALA A 23 5.94 -31.63 -24.77
C ALA A 23 6.41 -32.17 -26.12
N VAL A 24 5.83 -31.70 -27.23
CA VAL A 24 6.27 -32.05 -28.58
C VAL A 24 7.69 -31.57 -28.81
N ASN A 25 8.02 -30.32 -28.48
CA ASN A 25 9.38 -29.79 -28.60
C ASN A 25 10.40 -30.68 -27.87
N TYR A 26 10.15 -30.97 -26.59
CA TYR A 26 11.05 -31.80 -25.79
C TYR A 26 11.13 -33.25 -26.30
N SER A 27 10.01 -33.83 -26.73
CA SER A 27 9.97 -35.20 -27.26
C SER A 27 10.72 -35.31 -28.58
N THR A 28 10.56 -34.34 -29.48
CA THR A 28 11.31 -34.26 -30.74
C THR A 28 12.81 -34.10 -30.47
N PHE A 29 13.20 -33.22 -29.55
CA PHE A 29 14.59 -33.10 -29.12
C PHE A 29 15.13 -34.44 -28.60
N TYR A 30 14.41 -35.10 -27.70
CA TYR A 30 14.87 -36.33 -27.06
C TYR A 30 14.98 -37.48 -28.07
N ALA A 31 14.03 -37.60 -28.99
CA ALA A 31 14.07 -38.60 -30.06
C ALA A 31 15.25 -38.36 -31.02
N LEU A 32 15.48 -37.13 -31.45
CA LEU A 32 16.61 -36.80 -32.33
C LEU A 32 17.96 -37.04 -31.65
N LEU A 33 18.05 -36.74 -30.35
CA LEU A 33 19.26 -36.94 -29.56
C LEU A 33 19.56 -38.43 -29.29
N GLN A 34 18.55 -39.23 -28.90
CA GLN A 34 18.76 -40.61 -28.44
C GLN A 34 18.62 -41.66 -29.53
N LEU A 35 17.74 -41.46 -30.51
CA LEU A 35 17.45 -42.46 -31.55
C LEU A 35 18.26 -42.25 -32.83
N LEU A 36 18.68 -41.01 -33.10
CA LEU A 36 19.32 -40.61 -34.35
C LEU A 36 20.73 -40.02 -34.16
N ASP A 37 21.21 -39.95 -32.90
CA ASP A 37 22.52 -39.41 -32.50
C ASP A 37 22.85 -38.04 -33.10
N ILE A 38 21.81 -37.21 -33.28
CA ILE A 38 21.94 -35.87 -33.84
C ILE A 38 22.53 -34.93 -32.78
N ASN A 39 23.39 -34.01 -33.22
CA ASN A 39 23.95 -32.97 -32.36
C ASN A 39 22.86 -32.25 -31.54
N TYR A 40 23.07 -32.09 -30.24
CA TYR A 40 22.07 -31.58 -29.31
C TYR A 40 21.57 -30.16 -29.65
N LEU A 41 22.40 -29.31 -30.28
CA LEU A 41 21.97 -27.99 -30.73
C LEU A 41 21.01 -28.08 -31.93
N ALA A 42 21.32 -28.96 -32.89
CA ALA A 42 20.45 -29.21 -34.04
C ALA A 42 19.13 -29.88 -33.62
N ALA A 43 19.20 -30.82 -32.66
CA ALA A 43 18.02 -31.45 -32.06
C ALA A 43 17.14 -30.41 -31.36
N SER A 44 17.73 -29.47 -30.63
CA SER A 44 17.01 -28.42 -29.88
C SER A 44 16.35 -27.42 -30.83
N ALA A 45 17.08 -26.99 -31.87
CA ALA A 45 16.53 -26.10 -32.89
C ALA A 45 15.33 -26.73 -33.62
N THR A 46 15.45 -28.00 -33.98
CA THR A 46 14.39 -28.75 -34.67
C THR A 46 13.18 -28.93 -33.75
N GLY A 47 13.39 -29.33 -32.49
CA GLY A 47 12.32 -29.44 -31.50
C GLY A 47 11.59 -28.11 -31.28
N PHE A 48 12.33 -27.01 -31.18
CA PHE A 48 11.75 -25.67 -31.03
C PHE A 48 10.88 -25.29 -32.22
N LEU A 49 11.37 -25.45 -33.45
CA LEU A 49 10.62 -25.13 -34.67
C LEU A 49 9.34 -25.98 -34.79
N VAL A 50 9.43 -27.29 -34.52
CA VAL A 50 8.25 -28.17 -34.51
C VAL A 50 7.24 -27.73 -33.45
N GLY A 51 7.72 -27.40 -32.25
CA GLY A 51 6.88 -26.88 -31.17
C GLY A 51 6.14 -25.60 -31.57
N VAL A 52 6.82 -24.65 -32.21
CA VAL A 52 6.23 -23.38 -32.68
C VAL A 52 5.15 -23.63 -33.74
N VAL A 53 5.45 -24.48 -34.72
CA VAL A 53 4.50 -24.83 -35.80
C VAL A 53 3.25 -25.49 -35.23
N VAL A 54 3.42 -26.49 -34.36
CA VAL A 54 2.31 -27.18 -33.69
C VAL A 54 1.51 -26.18 -32.83
N GLY A 55 2.17 -25.36 -32.03
CA GLY A 55 1.54 -24.34 -31.21
C GLY A 55 0.73 -23.34 -32.03
N TYR A 56 1.22 -22.93 -33.20
CA TYR A 56 0.52 -22.03 -34.12
C TYR A 56 -0.75 -22.67 -34.69
N PHE A 57 -0.67 -23.89 -35.22
CA PHE A 57 -1.82 -24.58 -35.83
C PHE A 57 -2.91 -24.91 -34.81
N PHE A 58 -2.54 -25.36 -33.61
CA PHE A 58 -3.51 -25.67 -32.55
C PHE A 58 -4.16 -24.41 -31.97
N ASN A 59 -3.40 -23.32 -31.78
CA ASN A 59 -3.99 -22.06 -31.34
C ASN A 59 -4.94 -21.46 -32.39
N LYS A 60 -4.58 -21.55 -33.67
CA LYS A 60 -5.42 -21.10 -34.79
C LYS A 60 -6.74 -21.87 -34.87
N LYS A 61 -6.71 -23.19 -34.70
CA LYS A 61 -7.87 -24.08 -34.94
C LYS A 61 -8.76 -24.29 -33.70
N TRP A 62 -8.21 -24.23 -32.49
CA TRP A 62 -8.92 -24.63 -31.27
C TRP A 62 -9.10 -23.50 -30.24
N THR A 63 -8.14 -22.58 -30.15
CA THR A 63 -8.16 -21.52 -29.14
C THR A 63 -8.94 -20.28 -29.61
N PHE A 64 -8.77 -19.85 -30.86
CA PHE A 64 -9.27 -18.54 -31.29
C PHE A 64 -10.47 -18.52 -32.23
N ASN A 65 -10.83 -19.62 -32.92
CA ASN A 65 -11.99 -19.69 -33.81
C ASN A 65 -12.18 -18.42 -34.68
N ALA A 66 -11.08 -17.85 -35.16
CA ALA A 66 -11.04 -16.49 -35.72
C ALA A 66 -10.39 -16.51 -37.11
N GLU A 67 -11.19 -16.12 -38.11
CA GLU A 67 -10.78 -15.67 -39.44
C GLU A 67 -10.13 -14.28 -39.43
N THR A 68 -9.70 -13.76 -38.28
CA THR A 68 -9.21 -12.37 -38.16
C THR A 68 -7.83 -12.32 -37.50
N ALA A 69 -6.80 -12.75 -38.25
CA ALA A 69 -5.44 -12.29 -38.03
C ALA A 69 -5.09 -11.30 -39.16
N SER A 70 -4.89 -10.03 -38.81
CA SER A 70 -4.36 -9.03 -39.73
C SER A 70 -3.02 -9.52 -40.29
N LYS A 71 -2.80 -9.41 -41.60
CA LYS A 71 -1.55 -9.82 -42.28
C LYS A 71 -0.31 -9.04 -41.80
N ASN A 72 -0.46 -7.98 -40.98
CA ASN A 72 0.59 -7.01 -40.70
C ASN A 72 1.47 -7.27 -39.45
N ASP A 73 1.12 -8.21 -38.56
CA ASP A 73 1.91 -8.46 -37.32
C ASP A 73 2.74 -9.77 -37.36
N TRP A 74 2.68 -10.52 -38.45
CA TRP A 74 3.38 -11.82 -38.58
C TRP A 74 4.90 -11.68 -38.54
N TRP A 75 5.47 -10.62 -39.13
CA TRP A 75 6.92 -10.42 -39.15
C TRP A 75 7.47 -10.08 -37.75
N LYS A 76 6.72 -9.35 -36.92
CA LYS A 76 7.09 -9.10 -35.51
C LYS A 76 7.09 -10.41 -34.72
N TYR A 77 6.06 -11.23 -34.92
CA TYR A 77 5.96 -12.55 -34.30
C TYR A 77 7.14 -13.45 -34.72
N ALA A 78 7.45 -13.54 -36.02
CA ALA A 78 8.59 -14.30 -36.53
C ALA A 78 9.93 -13.81 -35.95
N THR A 79 10.11 -12.50 -35.82
CA THR A 79 11.33 -11.90 -35.28
C THR A 79 11.54 -12.27 -33.81
N VAL A 80 10.49 -12.23 -32.97
CA VAL A 80 10.58 -12.64 -31.56
C VAL A 80 11.02 -14.09 -31.42
N TYR A 81 10.40 -14.99 -32.18
CA TYR A 81 10.69 -16.42 -32.11
C TYR A 81 12.08 -16.77 -32.67
N LEU A 82 12.57 -16.05 -33.68
CA LEU A 82 13.93 -16.20 -34.19
C LEU A 82 14.98 -15.76 -33.16
N CYS A 83 14.79 -14.59 -32.54
CA CYS A 83 15.67 -14.12 -31.46
C CYS A 83 15.66 -15.08 -30.27
N SER A 84 14.47 -15.58 -29.91
CA SER A 84 14.30 -16.57 -28.85
C SER A 84 15.07 -17.86 -29.13
N LEU A 85 14.97 -18.39 -30.36
CA LEU A 85 15.73 -19.57 -30.79
C LEU A 85 17.24 -19.36 -30.66
N ILE A 86 17.77 -18.25 -31.17
CA ILE A 86 19.21 -17.96 -31.11
C ILE A 86 19.68 -17.87 -29.65
N CYS A 87 18.97 -17.11 -28.81
CA CYS A 87 19.28 -17.01 -27.39
C CYS A 87 19.20 -18.37 -26.68
N GLY A 88 18.20 -19.18 -27.00
CA GLY A 88 18.02 -20.53 -26.46
C GLY A 88 19.19 -21.47 -26.83
N LEU A 89 19.67 -21.43 -28.07
CA LEU A 89 20.79 -22.26 -28.53
C LEU A 89 22.12 -21.82 -27.92
N VAL A 90 22.39 -20.51 -27.84
CA VAL A 90 23.58 -19.98 -27.19
C VAL A 90 23.59 -20.35 -25.71
N PHE A 91 22.45 -20.19 -25.04
CA PHE A 91 22.30 -20.59 -23.64
C PHE A 91 22.52 -22.10 -23.46
N LEU A 92 21.92 -22.92 -24.33
CA LEU A 92 22.07 -24.37 -24.28
C LEU A 92 23.54 -24.79 -24.47
N TYR A 93 24.26 -24.18 -25.42
CA TYR A 93 25.68 -24.41 -25.63
C TYR A 93 26.51 -24.10 -24.38
N ILE A 94 26.26 -22.95 -23.74
CA ILE A 94 26.96 -22.57 -22.51
C ILE A 94 26.65 -23.58 -21.38
N VAL A 95 25.38 -23.91 -21.19
CA VAL A 95 24.92 -24.80 -20.12
C VAL A 95 25.47 -26.22 -20.27
N VAL A 96 25.53 -26.74 -21.50
CA VAL A 96 26.02 -28.10 -21.76
C VAL A 96 27.53 -28.15 -21.88
N ASP A 97 28.15 -27.35 -22.75
CA ASP A 97 29.58 -27.49 -23.09
C ASP A 97 30.52 -26.67 -22.18
N LYS A 98 30.02 -25.62 -21.51
CA LYS A 98 30.84 -24.82 -20.57
C LYS A 98 30.56 -25.15 -19.11
N ILE A 99 29.30 -25.42 -18.77
CA ILE A 99 28.87 -25.70 -17.38
C ILE A 99 28.81 -27.21 -17.12
N GLY A 100 28.72 -28.06 -18.16
CA GLY A 100 28.71 -29.51 -18.01
C GLY A 100 27.36 -30.11 -17.59
N VAL A 101 26.26 -29.37 -17.79
CA VAL A 101 24.91 -29.85 -17.47
C VAL A 101 24.48 -30.93 -18.45
N TYR A 102 23.85 -31.98 -17.92
CA TYR A 102 23.32 -33.08 -18.72
C TYR A 102 22.40 -32.59 -19.86
N LYS A 103 22.67 -33.04 -21.10
CA LYS A 103 22.08 -32.48 -22.35
C LYS A 103 20.54 -32.34 -22.31
N PRO A 104 19.75 -33.34 -21.87
CA PRO A 104 18.30 -33.20 -21.75
C PRO A 104 17.86 -32.17 -20.72
N LEU A 105 18.54 -32.09 -19.58
CA LEU A 105 18.25 -31.09 -18.55
C LEU A 105 18.61 -29.67 -19.04
N GLY A 106 19.73 -29.53 -19.75
CA GLY A 106 20.11 -28.28 -20.40
C GLY A 106 19.05 -27.79 -21.39
N ASN A 107 18.49 -28.70 -22.21
CA ASN A 107 17.45 -28.35 -23.17
C ASN A 107 16.14 -27.94 -22.48
N LEU A 108 15.77 -28.58 -21.37
CA LEU A 108 14.61 -28.18 -20.57
C LEU A 108 14.75 -26.73 -20.05
N LEU A 109 15.94 -26.36 -19.56
CA LEU A 109 16.23 -24.99 -19.13
C LEU A 109 16.18 -23.99 -20.29
N SER A 110 16.67 -24.40 -21.47
CA SER A 110 16.57 -23.58 -22.70
C SER A 110 15.12 -23.36 -23.14
N ILE A 111 14.25 -24.37 -23.04
CA ILE A 111 12.82 -24.25 -23.31
C ILE A 111 12.16 -23.23 -22.37
N ILE A 112 12.51 -23.25 -21.07
CA ILE A 112 12.00 -22.26 -20.10
C ILE A 112 12.42 -20.84 -20.51
N LEU A 113 13.71 -20.65 -20.80
CA LEU A 113 14.25 -19.36 -21.23
C LEU A 113 13.56 -18.84 -22.50
N THR A 114 13.46 -19.67 -23.54
CA THR A 114 12.84 -19.29 -24.81
C THR A 114 11.36 -19.01 -24.67
N THR A 115 10.65 -19.73 -23.79
CA THR A 115 9.23 -19.47 -23.47
C THR A 115 9.05 -18.09 -22.83
N ILE A 116 9.94 -17.70 -21.92
CA ILE A 116 9.92 -16.36 -21.30
C ILE A 116 10.17 -15.27 -22.34
N ILE A 117 11.18 -15.43 -23.19
CA ILE A 117 11.51 -14.48 -24.27
C ILE A 117 10.32 -14.34 -25.23
N ASN A 118 9.73 -15.46 -25.63
CA ASN A 118 8.57 -15.49 -26.52
C ASN A 118 7.37 -14.76 -25.89
N PHE A 119 7.07 -14.99 -24.62
CA PHE A 119 5.98 -14.32 -23.92
C PHE A 119 6.18 -12.81 -23.84
N ILE A 120 7.38 -12.35 -23.44
CA ILE A 120 7.69 -10.92 -23.30
C ILE A 120 7.63 -10.25 -24.68
N GLY A 121 8.30 -10.81 -25.68
CA GLY A 121 8.33 -10.24 -27.03
C GLY A 121 6.94 -10.18 -27.67
N THR A 122 6.13 -11.22 -27.49
CA THR A 122 4.76 -11.21 -28.03
C THR A 122 3.84 -10.24 -27.29
N ARG A 123 3.89 -10.18 -25.95
CA ARG A 123 3.02 -9.31 -25.14
C ARG A 123 3.29 -7.83 -25.33
N PHE A 124 4.56 -7.43 -25.36
CA PHE A 124 4.97 -6.02 -25.31
C PHE A 124 5.33 -5.43 -26.66
N TRP A 125 5.71 -6.25 -27.64
CA TRP A 125 6.11 -5.75 -28.96
C TRP A 125 5.17 -6.19 -30.09
N VAL A 126 4.67 -7.43 -30.07
CA VAL A 126 3.75 -7.91 -31.12
C VAL A 126 2.31 -7.42 -30.88
N PHE A 127 1.79 -7.53 -29.65
CA PHE A 127 0.39 -7.21 -29.32
C PHE A 127 0.22 -5.89 -28.56
N ASN A 128 1.06 -4.90 -28.84
CA ASN A 128 0.97 -3.59 -28.20
C ASN A 128 -0.16 -2.73 -28.79
N ASN A 129 -1.40 -3.22 -28.73
CA ASN A 129 -2.58 -2.38 -28.89
C ASN A 129 -3.05 -1.98 -27.50
N ALA A 130 -3.05 -0.67 -27.25
CA ALA A 130 -3.54 -0.06 -26.03
C ALA A 130 -4.96 -0.56 -25.74
N GLN A 131 -5.10 -1.44 -24.73
CA GLN A 131 -6.39 -1.71 -24.15
C GLN A 131 -6.85 -0.44 -23.43
N HIS A 132 -7.63 0.39 -24.12
CA HIS A 132 -8.53 1.33 -23.47
C HIS A 132 -9.53 0.52 -22.66
N ASN A 133 -9.18 0.18 -21.42
CA ASN A 133 -10.12 -0.36 -20.46
C ASN A 133 -11.24 0.68 -20.27
N THR A 134 -12.46 0.35 -20.69
CA THR A 134 -13.64 1.16 -20.40
C THR A 134 -13.79 1.34 -18.88
N LEU A 135 -14.30 2.50 -18.45
CA LEU A 135 -14.52 2.82 -17.03
C LEU A 135 -15.27 1.70 -16.32
N SER A 136 -16.28 1.08 -16.94
CA SER A 136 -17.01 -0.07 -16.40
C SER A 136 -16.15 -1.32 -16.12
N GLN A 137 -15.08 -1.55 -16.90
CA GLN A 137 -14.10 -2.61 -16.65
C GLN A 137 -13.13 -2.23 -15.54
N ARG A 138 -12.69 -0.96 -15.45
CA ARG A 138 -11.85 -0.45 -14.34
C ARG A 138 -12.60 -0.47 -13.00
N LEU A 139 -13.87 -0.04 -13.02
CA LEU A 139 -14.78 -0.02 -11.87
C LEU A 139 -15.06 -1.43 -11.32
N LYS A 140 -15.18 -2.46 -12.17
CA LYS A 140 -15.33 -3.87 -11.72
C LYS A 140 -14.16 -4.38 -10.87
N PHE A 141 -12.96 -3.83 -11.02
CA PHE A 141 -11.80 -4.14 -10.18
C PHE A 141 -11.70 -3.27 -8.92
N LEU A 142 -12.37 -2.11 -8.91
CA LEU A 142 -12.36 -1.13 -7.82
C LEU A 142 -13.54 -1.25 -6.84
N VAL A 143 -14.43 -2.24 -7.01
CA VAL A 143 -15.60 -2.41 -6.12
C VAL A 143 -15.15 -2.82 -4.72
N TYR A 144 -15.03 -1.82 -3.85
CA TYR A 144 -14.97 -1.99 -2.40
C TYR A 144 -16.26 -2.68 -1.93
N ASP A 145 -16.15 -3.75 -1.12
CA ASP A 145 -17.30 -4.17 -0.32
C ASP A 145 -17.66 -3.05 0.67
N GLN A 146 -18.92 -2.94 1.10
CA GLN A 146 -19.42 -1.98 2.11
C GLN A 146 -18.64 -2.01 3.43
N ARG A 147 -17.81 -3.05 3.64
CA ARG A 147 -16.91 -3.23 4.78
C ARG A 147 -15.46 -2.74 4.55
N GLY A 148 -15.14 -2.18 3.38
CA GLY A 148 -13.79 -1.69 3.07
C GLY A 148 -12.77 -2.77 2.78
N PHE A 149 -13.25 -3.98 2.48
CA PHE A 149 -12.40 -5.08 2.06
C PHE A 149 -12.40 -5.16 0.53
N PHE A 150 -11.20 -5.11 -0.04
CA PHE A 150 -10.96 -5.60 -1.38
C PHE A 150 -11.49 -7.04 -1.45
N ARG A 151 -12.29 -7.38 -2.47
CA ARG A 151 -12.50 -8.80 -2.82
C ARG A 151 -11.12 -9.43 -3.04
N TYR A 152 -10.98 -10.73 -2.83
CA TYR A 152 -9.74 -11.52 -2.88
C TYR A 152 -8.98 -11.50 -4.24
N THR A 153 -9.10 -10.47 -5.06
CA THR A 153 -8.71 -10.38 -6.47
C THR A 153 -7.22 -10.58 -6.70
N VAL A 154 -6.34 -10.11 -5.79
CA VAL A 154 -4.89 -10.37 -5.91
C VAL A 154 -4.58 -11.86 -5.71
N LEU A 155 -5.20 -12.48 -4.71
CA LEU A 155 -5.01 -13.92 -4.41
C LEU A 155 -5.71 -14.83 -5.42
N MET A 156 -6.70 -14.30 -6.15
CA MET A 156 -7.38 -15.03 -7.23
C MET A 156 -6.76 -14.78 -8.61
N SER A 157 -5.70 -13.97 -8.68
CA SER A 157 -4.99 -13.69 -9.93
C SER A 157 -4.27 -14.94 -10.45
N PRO A 158 -4.26 -15.20 -11.77
CA PRO A 158 -3.46 -16.27 -12.36
C PRO A 158 -1.96 -16.15 -12.02
N ILE A 159 -1.44 -14.92 -11.96
CA ILE A 159 -0.03 -14.66 -11.61
C ILE A 159 0.26 -15.10 -10.16
N PHE A 160 -0.70 -14.88 -9.25
CA PHE A 160 -0.57 -15.36 -7.88
C PHE A 160 -0.51 -16.89 -7.85
N LEU A 161 -1.45 -17.57 -8.51
CA LEU A 161 -1.50 -19.04 -8.55
C LEU A 161 -0.23 -19.65 -9.16
N ILE A 162 0.28 -19.07 -10.26
CA ILE A 162 1.55 -19.51 -10.87
C ILE A 162 2.71 -19.33 -9.87
N GLY A 163 2.83 -18.16 -9.25
CA GLY A 163 3.86 -17.93 -8.23
C GLY A 163 3.73 -18.83 -7.01
N PHE A 164 2.51 -19.15 -6.60
CA PHE A 164 2.22 -20.08 -5.50
C PHE A 164 2.71 -21.49 -5.84
N LEU A 165 2.41 -21.98 -7.05
CA LEU A 165 2.90 -23.28 -7.53
C LEU A 165 4.43 -23.32 -7.62
N ILE A 166 5.06 -22.27 -8.16
CA ILE A 166 6.53 -22.16 -8.20
C ILE A 166 7.11 -22.26 -6.80
N LYS A 167 6.59 -21.47 -5.84
CA LYS A 167 7.07 -21.49 -4.45
C LYS A 167 6.87 -22.85 -3.79
N LEU A 168 5.75 -23.54 -4.04
CA LEU A 168 5.52 -24.90 -3.52
C LEU A 168 6.54 -25.90 -4.07
N VAL A 169 6.82 -25.84 -5.38
CA VAL A 169 7.81 -26.73 -6.01
C VAL A 169 9.21 -26.46 -5.45
N LEU A 170 9.63 -25.19 -5.37
CA LEU A 170 10.93 -24.84 -4.80
C LEU A 170 11.02 -25.25 -3.32
N ALA A 171 9.96 -25.02 -2.55
CA ALA A 171 9.88 -25.36 -1.13
C ALA A 171 10.02 -26.85 -0.83
N SER A 172 9.62 -27.73 -1.76
CA SER A 172 9.72 -29.19 -1.58
C SER A 172 11.00 -29.80 -2.17
N THR A 173 11.71 -29.08 -3.04
CA THR A 173 12.81 -29.65 -3.83
C THR A 173 14.18 -29.10 -3.48
N LEU A 174 14.29 -27.83 -3.09
CA LEU A 174 15.56 -27.17 -2.81
C LEU A 174 15.72 -26.86 -1.33
N ALA A 175 16.90 -27.05 -0.76
CA ALA A 175 17.20 -26.63 0.61
C ALA A 175 18.70 -26.49 0.85
N SER A 176 19.10 -25.38 1.48
CA SER A 176 20.47 -25.20 1.97
C SER A 176 20.71 -26.02 3.25
N ASN A 177 21.99 -26.12 3.61
CA ASN A 177 22.43 -26.77 4.85
C ASN A 177 21.87 -26.10 6.11
N TYR A 178 21.50 -24.81 6.07
CA TYR A 178 20.86 -24.16 7.22
C TYR A 178 19.53 -24.83 7.58
N LEU A 179 18.71 -25.15 6.58
CA LEU A 179 17.44 -25.82 6.85
C LEU A 179 17.67 -27.30 7.19
N VAL A 180 18.51 -27.98 6.43
CA VAL A 180 18.68 -29.44 6.50
C VAL A 180 19.49 -29.88 7.73
N ASP A 181 20.59 -29.18 8.04
CA ASP A 181 21.54 -29.61 9.07
C ASP A 181 21.33 -28.89 10.41
N LEU A 182 20.71 -27.70 10.40
CA LEU A 182 20.53 -26.88 11.61
C LEU A 182 19.06 -26.82 12.07
N PHE A 183 18.18 -26.19 11.29
CA PHE A 183 16.82 -25.88 11.76
C PHE A 183 15.92 -27.11 11.85
N ALA A 184 15.90 -27.97 10.82
CA ALA A 184 15.02 -29.13 10.79
C ALA A 184 15.36 -30.15 11.90
N PRO A 185 16.62 -30.56 12.14
CA PRO A 185 16.96 -31.47 13.23
C PRO A 185 16.60 -30.92 14.60
N PHE A 186 16.78 -29.61 14.81
CA PHE A 186 16.41 -28.94 16.06
C PHE A 186 14.91 -29.03 16.35
N VAL A 187 14.07 -28.71 15.35
CA VAL A 187 12.61 -28.79 15.47
C VAL A 187 12.13 -30.23 15.57
N ASN A 188 12.73 -31.14 14.79
CA ASN A 188 12.42 -32.56 14.85
C ASN A 188 12.69 -33.14 16.24
N TYR A 189 13.85 -32.85 16.82
CA TYR A 189 14.20 -33.30 18.17
C TYR A 189 13.19 -32.79 19.21
N TYR A 190 12.81 -31.50 19.13
CA TYR A 190 11.80 -30.94 20.04
C TYR A 190 10.48 -31.74 20.00
N VAL A 191 10.00 -32.09 18.81
CA VAL A 191 8.75 -32.86 18.67
C VAL A 191 8.93 -34.33 19.06
N SER A 192 9.99 -34.99 18.59
CA SER A 192 10.22 -36.43 18.81
C SER A 192 10.60 -36.78 20.25
N SER A 193 11.22 -35.84 20.99
CA SER A 193 11.56 -35.99 22.41
C SER A 193 10.36 -35.79 23.36
N GLY A 194 9.18 -35.45 22.83
CA GLY A 194 8.03 -35.08 23.65
C GLY A 194 8.13 -33.67 24.23
N PHE A 195 8.64 -32.72 23.45
CA PHE A 195 8.77 -31.30 23.79
C PHE A 195 9.82 -30.99 24.88
N GLN A 196 10.89 -31.80 24.98
CA GLN A 196 12.03 -31.52 25.86
C GLN A 196 12.83 -30.30 25.37
N ASN A 197 13.63 -29.68 26.26
CA ASN A 197 14.37 -28.47 25.92
C ASN A 197 15.43 -28.71 24.82
N PRO A 198 15.21 -28.23 23.58
CA PRO A 198 16.15 -28.48 22.48
C PRO A 198 17.39 -27.58 22.57
N TYR A 199 17.29 -26.42 23.24
CA TYR A 199 18.41 -25.48 23.33
C TYR A 199 19.55 -26.04 24.16
N ASP A 200 19.26 -26.62 25.34
CA ASP A 200 20.29 -27.23 26.19
C ASP A 200 20.89 -28.49 25.53
N TYR A 201 20.05 -29.29 24.86
CA TYR A 201 20.50 -30.51 24.17
C TYR A 201 21.53 -30.22 23.07
N PHE A 202 21.22 -29.32 22.14
CA PHE A 202 22.12 -29.02 21.02
C PHE A 202 23.38 -28.28 21.48
N VAL A 203 23.28 -27.41 22.48
CA VAL A 203 24.47 -26.76 23.07
C VAL A 203 25.38 -27.77 23.77
N ALA A 204 24.82 -28.76 24.47
CA ALA A 204 25.59 -29.84 25.08
C ALA A 204 26.33 -30.70 24.03
N GLN A 205 25.81 -30.79 22.81
CA GLN A 205 26.46 -31.44 21.66
C GLN A 205 27.44 -30.53 20.91
N GLY A 206 27.68 -29.30 21.39
CA GLY A 206 28.57 -28.33 20.76
C GLY A 206 27.93 -27.51 19.63
N SER A 207 26.66 -27.75 19.29
CA SER A 207 25.95 -27.00 18.25
C SER A 207 25.30 -25.74 18.83
N THR A 208 26.06 -24.65 18.81
CA THR A 208 25.63 -23.35 19.38
C THR A 208 24.82 -22.48 18.40
N ASN A 209 24.79 -22.86 17.12
CA ASN A 209 24.10 -22.12 16.05
C ASN A 209 22.93 -22.90 15.43
N ALA A 210 22.52 -24.01 16.06
CA ALA A 210 21.47 -24.89 15.53
C ALA A 210 20.15 -24.15 15.28
N PHE A 211 19.75 -23.25 16.19
CA PHE A 211 18.49 -22.52 16.09
C PHE A 211 18.53 -21.17 16.82
N PRO A 212 19.09 -20.12 16.19
CA PRO A 212 19.30 -18.81 16.83
C PRO A 212 18.04 -17.94 16.84
N TYR A 213 16.89 -18.52 17.20
CA TYR A 213 15.59 -17.85 17.23
C TYR A 213 14.89 -18.07 18.56
N PRO A 214 14.08 -17.12 19.05
CA PRO A 214 13.33 -17.32 20.28
C PRO A 214 12.17 -18.33 20.12
N PRO A 215 11.55 -18.77 21.23
CA PRO A 215 10.71 -19.96 21.27
C PRO A 215 9.47 -19.91 20.40
N LEU A 216 8.90 -18.73 20.14
CA LEU A 216 7.73 -18.64 19.27
C LEU A 216 8.03 -19.13 17.85
N MET A 217 9.25 -18.91 17.34
CA MET A 217 9.67 -19.46 16.05
C MET A 217 9.67 -20.99 16.08
N LEU A 218 10.23 -21.58 17.14
CA LEU A 218 10.22 -23.04 17.35
C LEU A 218 8.79 -23.57 17.37
N TYR A 219 7.88 -22.94 18.12
CA TYR A 219 6.49 -23.37 18.21
C TYR A 219 5.78 -23.35 16.86
N ILE A 220 5.96 -22.27 16.07
CA ILE A 220 5.35 -22.14 14.75
C ILE A 220 5.84 -23.25 13.81
N LEU A 221 7.15 -23.53 13.79
CA LEU A 221 7.74 -24.57 12.95
C LEU A 221 7.41 -26.00 13.42
N SER A 222 7.09 -26.17 14.69
CA SER A 222 6.70 -27.46 15.25
C SER A 222 5.28 -27.88 14.84
N ILE A 223 4.38 -26.94 14.54
CA ILE A 223 2.99 -27.25 14.19
C ILE A 223 2.89 -28.19 12.98
N PRO A 224 3.51 -27.90 11.81
CA PRO A 224 3.48 -28.83 10.68
C PRO A 224 4.10 -30.18 11.01
N ARG A 225 5.19 -30.21 11.79
CA ARG A 225 5.89 -31.44 12.18
C ARG A 225 5.03 -32.35 13.08
N VAL A 226 4.25 -31.76 13.99
CA VAL A 226 3.31 -32.48 14.87
C VAL A 226 2.14 -33.03 14.04
N LEU A 227 1.53 -32.20 13.18
CA LEU A 227 0.40 -32.61 12.35
C LEU A 227 0.76 -33.74 11.36
N LEU A 228 1.97 -33.71 10.82
CA LEU A 228 2.49 -34.72 9.88
C LEU A 228 3.22 -35.87 10.57
N SER A 229 3.25 -35.91 11.90
CA SER A 229 3.95 -36.96 12.66
C SER A 229 3.57 -38.40 12.29
N PRO A 230 2.32 -38.74 11.87
CA PRO A 230 2.00 -40.10 11.43
C PRO A 230 2.70 -40.52 10.13
N PHE A 231 3.18 -39.55 9.33
CA PHE A 231 3.78 -39.78 8.01
C PHE A 231 5.28 -39.45 7.98
N TRP A 232 5.90 -39.20 9.15
CA TRP A 232 7.26 -38.70 9.28
C TRP A 232 8.04 -39.58 10.23
N SER A 233 9.21 -40.06 9.81
CA SER A 233 10.05 -40.98 10.60
C SER A 233 10.40 -40.43 12.00
N GLY A 234 10.72 -41.36 12.90
CA GLY A 234 11.12 -41.04 14.29
C GLY A 234 12.56 -40.53 14.43
N ASN A 235 13.41 -40.68 13.39
CA ASN A 235 14.79 -40.20 13.42
C ASN A 235 14.83 -38.69 13.15
N TYR A 236 15.29 -37.90 14.12
CA TYR A 236 15.25 -36.45 14.01
C TYR A 236 16.25 -35.86 13.00
N ASN A 237 17.27 -36.63 12.62
CA ASN A 237 18.29 -36.22 11.65
C ASN A 237 17.89 -36.47 10.18
N GLU A 238 16.84 -37.25 9.94
CA GLU A 238 16.38 -37.53 8.57
C GLU A 238 15.46 -36.41 8.08
N VAL A 239 15.94 -35.66 7.08
CA VAL A 239 15.21 -34.54 6.48
C VAL A 239 14.92 -34.83 5.00
N GLY A 240 13.71 -35.33 4.72
CA GLY A 240 13.24 -35.59 3.35
C GLY A 240 12.48 -34.42 2.70
N HIS A 241 12.01 -34.60 1.47
CA HIS A 241 11.23 -33.59 0.73
C HIS A 241 9.96 -33.12 1.46
N LEU A 242 9.24 -34.04 2.11
CA LEU A 242 8.05 -33.70 2.90
C LEU A 242 8.40 -32.82 4.10
N ALA A 243 9.54 -33.07 4.74
CA ALA A 243 10.02 -32.34 5.89
C ALA A 243 10.31 -30.88 5.55
N ILE A 244 11.11 -30.65 4.50
CA ILE A 244 11.48 -29.30 4.07
C ILE A 244 10.28 -28.48 3.57
N LEU A 245 9.31 -29.14 2.93
CA LEU A 245 8.06 -28.50 2.54
C LEU A 245 7.27 -28.06 3.76
N ALA A 246 7.13 -28.94 4.76
CA ALA A 246 6.36 -28.67 5.97
C ALA A 246 6.88 -27.44 6.73
N TYR A 247 8.20 -27.28 6.87
CA TYR A 247 8.79 -26.10 7.52
C TYR A 247 8.61 -24.80 6.75
N ARG A 248 8.33 -24.87 5.44
CA ARG A 248 8.12 -23.70 4.59
C ARG A 248 6.64 -23.33 4.43
N LEU A 249 5.70 -24.17 4.84
CA LEU A 249 4.27 -23.82 4.84
C LEU A 249 3.98 -22.58 5.71
N PRO A 250 4.52 -22.44 6.93
CA PRO A 250 4.40 -21.20 7.71
C PRO A 250 5.02 -19.99 6.99
N LEU A 251 6.15 -20.16 6.29
CA LEU A 251 6.79 -19.08 5.53
C LEU A 251 5.93 -18.64 4.34
N LEU A 252 5.30 -19.58 3.64
CA LEU A 252 4.37 -19.31 2.54
C LEU A 252 3.11 -18.58 3.02
N ALA A 253 2.58 -18.97 4.17
CA ALA A 253 1.48 -18.26 4.80
C ALA A 253 1.89 -16.82 5.19
N ALA A 254 3.06 -16.66 5.82
CA ALA A 254 3.61 -15.36 6.20
C ALA A 254 3.79 -14.43 5.00
N ASP A 255 4.38 -14.94 3.92
CA ASP A 255 4.60 -14.19 2.69
C ASP A 255 3.28 -13.77 2.02
N THR A 256 2.29 -14.66 2.04
CA THR A 256 0.93 -14.36 1.55
C THR A 256 0.23 -13.29 2.38
N VAL A 257 0.44 -13.27 3.71
CA VAL A 257 -0.10 -12.24 4.61
C VAL A 257 0.52 -10.88 4.30
N ILE A 258 1.83 -10.79 4.10
CA ILE A 258 2.49 -9.53 3.73
C ILE A 258 1.97 -9.05 2.38
N LEU A 259 1.88 -9.92 1.37
CA LEU A 259 1.29 -9.59 0.06
C LEU A 259 -0.13 -9.03 0.22
N TYR A 260 -0.96 -9.69 1.03
CA TYR A 260 -2.32 -9.24 1.30
C TYR A 260 -2.34 -7.85 1.93
N ILE A 261 -1.53 -7.60 2.97
CA ILE A 261 -1.46 -6.30 3.64
C ILE A 261 -0.96 -5.21 2.69
N LEU A 262 0.11 -5.46 1.93
CA LEU A 262 0.61 -4.54 0.90
C LEU A 262 -0.47 -4.25 -0.15
N SER A 263 -1.27 -5.23 -0.55
CA SER A 263 -2.37 -5.01 -1.49
C SER A 263 -3.45 -4.08 -0.93
N GLN A 264 -3.66 -4.05 0.39
CA GLN A 264 -4.58 -3.11 1.04
C GLN A 264 -4.02 -1.69 1.09
N TRP A 265 -2.69 -1.54 1.13
CA TRP A 265 -2.01 -0.26 1.19
C TRP A 265 -1.66 0.32 -0.20
N LEU A 266 -1.60 -0.51 -1.25
CA LEU A 266 -1.18 -0.14 -2.60
C LEU A 266 -2.28 -0.44 -3.62
N LYS A 267 -3.43 0.23 -3.46
CA LYS A 267 -4.66 -0.09 -4.21
C LYS A 267 -4.58 0.11 -5.73
N ARG A 268 -3.62 0.90 -6.23
CA ARG A 268 -3.48 1.16 -7.67
C ARG A 268 -2.52 0.20 -8.40
N SER A 269 -1.67 -0.53 -7.66
CA SER A 269 -0.50 -1.20 -8.23
C SER A 269 -0.55 -2.73 -8.10
N HIS A 270 -1.73 -3.34 -8.07
CA HIS A 270 -1.91 -4.78 -7.76
C HIS A 270 -1.13 -5.74 -8.67
N VAL A 271 -1.15 -5.53 -9.98
CA VAL A 271 -0.40 -6.39 -10.92
C VAL A 271 1.10 -6.19 -10.72
N GLN A 272 1.54 -4.95 -10.52
CA GLN A 272 2.94 -4.64 -10.24
C GLN A 272 3.39 -5.24 -8.90
N LEU A 273 2.52 -5.26 -7.89
CA LEU A 273 2.80 -5.89 -6.59
C LEU A 273 3.06 -7.39 -6.73
N LEU A 274 2.34 -8.09 -7.61
CA LEU A 274 2.60 -9.51 -7.88
C LEU A 274 3.98 -9.73 -8.52
N TRP A 275 4.45 -8.82 -9.38
CA TRP A 275 5.79 -8.91 -9.97
C TRP A 275 6.90 -8.53 -9.00
N TRP A 276 6.75 -7.40 -8.31
CA TRP A 276 7.80 -6.81 -7.48
C TRP A 276 7.92 -7.42 -6.08
N TYR A 277 6.83 -7.98 -5.54
CA TYR A 277 6.81 -8.68 -4.25
C TYR A 277 6.63 -10.18 -4.41
N TRP A 278 5.50 -10.63 -4.98
CA TRP A 278 5.15 -12.06 -4.97
C TRP A 278 6.12 -12.92 -5.77
N LEU A 279 6.58 -12.44 -6.92
CA LEU A 279 7.56 -13.09 -7.79
C LEU A 279 8.97 -12.51 -7.62
N ASN A 280 9.24 -11.81 -6.52
CA ASN A 280 10.55 -11.23 -6.28
C ASN A 280 11.61 -12.34 -6.14
N PRO A 281 12.67 -12.36 -6.99
CA PRO A 281 13.63 -13.46 -7.00
C PRO A 281 14.46 -13.52 -5.72
N VAL A 282 14.70 -12.39 -5.05
CA VAL A 282 15.43 -12.33 -3.78
C VAL A 282 14.59 -12.92 -2.64
N LEU A 283 13.31 -12.53 -2.53
CA LEU A 283 12.42 -13.10 -1.51
C LEU A 283 12.20 -14.60 -1.74
N ILE A 284 12.09 -15.02 -3.02
CA ILE A 284 11.98 -16.43 -3.37
C ILE A 284 13.24 -17.20 -2.95
N TYR A 285 14.42 -16.67 -3.29
CA TYR A 285 15.69 -17.28 -2.93
C TYR A 285 15.84 -17.39 -1.40
N ILE A 286 15.58 -16.31 -0.66
CA ILE A 286 15.71 -16.30 0.81
C ILE A 286 14.83 -17.38 1.46
N SER A 287 13.54 -17.41 1.15
CA SER A 287 12.58 -18.25 1.89
C SER A 287 12.42 -19.67 1.35
N TYR A 288 12.48 -19.87 0.03
CA TYR A 288 12.13 -21.16 -0.58
C TYR A 288 13.33 -21.92 -1.15
N VAL A 289 14.44 -21.24 -1.46
CA VAL A 289 15.67 -21.89 -1.94
C VAL A 289 16.66 -22.08 -0.79
N HIS A 290 17.14 -20.97 -0.21
CA HIS A 290 18.04 -20.96 0.94
C HIS A 290 17.35 -21.53 2.20
N GLY A 291 16.14 -21.03 2.53
CA GLY A 291 15.33 -21.53 3.64
C GLY A 291 15.37 -20.68 4.92
N GLN A 292 15.65 -19.37 4.80
CA GLN A 292 15.63 -18.48 5.96
C GLN A 292 14.21 -18.16 6.44
N LEU A 293 14.08 -17.99 7.75
CA LEU A 293 12.79 -17.87 8.44
C LEU A 293 12.27 -16.42 8.57
N ASP A 294 12.97 -15.45 7.99
CA ASP A 294 12.75 -14.01 8.19
C ASP A 294 11.39 -13.46 7.70
N SER A 295 10.67 -14.21 6.85
CA SER A 295 9.34 -13.81 6.42
C SER A 295 8.31 -13.84 7.57
N LEU A 296 8.48 -14.71 8.57
CA LEU A 296 7.59 -14.83 9.73
C LEU A 296 7.59 -13.58 10.64
N PRO A 297 8.72 -13.12 11.19
CA PRO A 297 8.73 -11.94 12.04
C PRO A 297 8.27 -10.70 11.29
N ILE A 298 8.60 -10.59 9.99
CA ILE A 298 8.14 -9.48 9.15
C ILE A 298 6.64 -9.55 8.89
N ALA A 299 6.05 -10.73 8.67
CA ALA A 299 4.59 -10.85 8.55
C ALA A 299 3.87 -10.43 9.84
N LEU A 300 4.37 -10.84 11.01
CA LEU A 300 3.82 -10.41 12.30
C LEU A 300 3.96 -8.89 12.50
N LEU A 301 5.10 -8.31 12.10
CA LEU A 301 5.32 -6.86 12.09
C LEU A 301 4.30 -6.15 11.18
N PHE A 302 4.07 -6.67 9.97
CA PHE A 302 3.08 -6.11 9.05
C PHE A 302 1.65 -6.23 9.58
N ILE A 303 1.28 -7.33 10.24
CA ILE A 303 -0.03 -7.44 10.93
C ILE A 303 -0.14 -6.38 12.04
N SER A 304 0.94 -6.16 12.80
CA SER A 304 1.00 -5.11 13.81
C SER A 304 0.79 -3.72 13.20
N LEU A 305 1.46 -3.39 12.09
CA LEU A 305 1.27 -2.14 11.35
C LEU A 305 -0.15 -1.99 10.82
N TYR A 306 -0.68 -3.04 10.18
CA TYR A 306 -2.01 -3.05 9.61
C TYR A 306 -3.09 -2.79 10.67
N THR A 307 -2.96 -3.40 11.84
CA THR A 307 -3.89 -3.19 12.96
C THR A 307 -3.68 -1.85 13.66
N LEU A 308 -2.43 -1.34 13.73
CA LEU A 308 -2.12 0.00 14.25
C LEU A 308 -2.82 1.09 13.43
N PHE A 309 -2.70 1.02 12.11
CA PHE A 309 -3.31 2.00 11.20
C PHE A 309 -4.83 1.96 11.20
N ARG A 310 -5.44 0.85 11.67
CA ARG A 310 -6.88 0.71 11.87
C ARG A 310 -7.33 1.05 13.30
N GLU A 311 -6.50 1.74 14.07
CA GLU A 311 -6.76 2.15 15.46
C GLU A 311 -6.97 0.98 16.44
N ARG A 312 -6.56 -0.25 16.08
CA ARG A 312 -6.63 -1.43 16.96
C ARG A 312 -5.33 -1.59 17.73
N VAL A 313 -5.08 -0.64 18.62
CA VAL A 313 -3.79 -0.44 19.32
C VAL A 313 -3.38 -1.67 20.15
N ILE A 314 -4.28 -2.30 20.91
CA ILE A 314 -3.95 -3.47 21.74
C ILE A 314 -3.51 -4.66 20.88
N ILE A 315 -4.26 -4.95 19.81
CA ILE A 315 -3.94 -6.06 18.89
C ILE A 315 -2.59 -5.79 18.22
N SER A 316 -2.34 -4.56 17.81
CA SER A 316 -1.05 -4.16 17.25
C SER A 316 0.13 -4.40 18.21
N ALA A 317 -0.04 -4.08 19.50
CA ALA A 317 0.98 -4.29 20.52
C ALA A 317 1.32 -5.79 20.68
N ILE A 318 0.29 -6.63 20.74
CA ILE A 318 0.44 -8.09 20.85
C ILE A 318 1.22 -8.61 19.63
N PHE A 319 0.81 -8.26 18.40
CA PHE A 319 1.51 -8.72 17.20
C PHE A 319 2.94 -8.20 17.08
N LEU A 320 3.24 -6.99 17.56
CA LEU A 320 4.61 -6.50 17.64
C LEU A 320 5.43 -7.31 18.65
N GLY A 321 4.85 -7.64 19.81
CA GLY A 321 5.44 -8.58 20.78
C GLY A 321 5.69 -9.97 20.19
N LEU A 322 4.75 -10.51 19.41
CA LEU A 322 4.92 -11.78 18.68
C LEU A 322 6.06 -11.71 17.64
N SER A 323 6.18 -10.58 16.93
CA SER A 323 7.29 -10.35 15.98
C SER A 323 8.65 -10.37 16.71
N ILE A 324 8.77 -9.72 17.86
CA ILE A 324 10.00 -9.73 18.67
C ILE A 324 10.27 -11.14 19.24
N ALA A 325 9.22 -11.87 19.66
CA ALA A 325 9.34 -13.23 20.16
C ALA A 325 9.66 -14.27 19.07
N THR A 326 9.56 -13.93 17.78
CA THR A 326 10.07 -14.76 16.67
C THR A 326 11.47 -14.33 16.23
N LYS A 327 11.84 -13.06 16.39
CA LYS A 327 13.20 -12.57 16.15
C LYS A 327 13.48 -11.30 16.94
N PHE A 328 14.46 -11.33 17.84
CA PHE A 328 14.70 -10.26 18.81
C PHE A 328 15.04 -8.89 18.17
N ASN A 329 15.71 -8.89 17.01
CA ASN A 329 16.05 -7.66 16.28
C ASN A 329 14.84 -6.79 15.91
N MET A 330 13.61 -7.34 15.91
CA MET A 330 12.40 -6.54 15.69
C MET A 330 12.17 -5.50 16.81
N VAL A 331 12.87 -5.60 17.95
CA VAL A 331 12.82 -4.58 19.02
C VAL A 331 13.24 -3.18 18.55
N LEU A 332 14.06 -3.11 17.48
CA LEU A 332 14.56 -1.86 16.90
C LEU A 332 13.44 -0.92 16.44
N VAL A 333 12.27 -1.45 16.10
CA VAL A 333 11.14 -0.64 15.63
C VAL A 333 10.31 -0.03 16.76
N VAL A 334 10.42 -0.54 18.00
CA VAL A 334 9.58 -0.15 19.14
C VAL A 334 9.63 1.36 19.44
N PRO A 335 10.80 2.04 19.46
CA PRO A 335 10.85 3.48 19.70
C PRO A 335 10.01 4.28 18.70
N PHE A 336 10.01 3.89 17.43
CA PHE A 336 9.26 4.56 16.37
C PHE A 336 7.75 4.33 16.51
N TYR A 337 7.33 3.15 16.95
CA TYR A 337 5.93 2.85 17.27
C TYR A 337 5.41 3.70 18.43
N CYS A 338 6.18 3.78 19.52
CA CYS A 338 5.85 4.63 20.66
C CYS A 338 5.75 6.10 20.25
N LEU A 339 6.70 6.58 19.43
CA LEU A 339 6.67 7.94 18.89
C LEU A 339 5.43 8.19 18.02
N TYR A 340 5.11 7.27 17.10
CA TYR A 340 3.92 7.38 16.25
C TYR A 340 2.64 7.50 17.09
N LEU A 341 2.46 6.64 18.10
CA LEU A 341 1.30 6.67 18.99
C LEU A 341 1.21 7.93 19.83
N TYR A 342 2.34 8.39 20.35
CA TYR A 342 2.41 9.63 21.13
C TYR A 342 2.02 10.83 20.27
N ARG A 343 2.51 10.91 19.02
CA ARG A 343 2.16 12.00 18.10
C ARG A 343 0.70 12.01 17.66
N GLN A 344 0.03 10.85 17.62
CA GLN A 344 -1.39 10.76 17.24
C GLN A 344 -2.35 11.10 18.39
N ASN A 345 -2.03 10.69 19.63
CA ASN A 345 -2.96 10.79 20.76
C ASN A 345 -2.57 11.83 21.82
N ASP A 346 -1.35 12.37 21.77
CA ASP A 346 -0.76 13.27 22.76
C ASP A 346 -0.94 12.75 24.21
N ASN A 347 -0.78 11.42 24.38
CA ASN A 347 -1.05 10.74 25.63
C ASN A 347 0.05 9.72 25.96
N ILE A 348 0.91 10.11 26.90
CA ILE A 348 2.06 9.30 27.33
C ILE A 348 1.63 8.02 28.05
N ILE A 349 0.53 8.04 28.81
CA ILE A 349 0.03 6.88 29.56
C ILE A 349 -0.47 5.79 28.61
N LYS A 350 -1.21 6.16 27.55
CA LYS A 350 -1.61 5.20 26.51
C LYS A 350 -0.40 4.59 25.79
N THR A 351 0.64 5.40 25.59
CA THR A 351 1.87 4.97 24.92
C THR A 351 2.69 4.02 25.81
N SER A 352 2.77 4.27 27.12
CA SER A 352 3.44 3.37 28.06
C SER A 352 2.70 2.05 28.22
N TYR A 353 1.36 2.06 28.25
CA TYR A 353 0.56 0.84 28.25
C TYR A 353 0.78 -0.01 26.99
N TYR A 354 0.93 0.62 25.84
CA TYR A 354 1.29 -0.06 24.58
C TYR A 354 2.65 -0.77 24.70
N ALA A 355 3.68 -0.08 25.21
CA ALA A 355 5.00 -0.67 25.44
C ALA A 355 4.96 -1.82 26.46
N ALA A 356 4.16 -1.70 27.52
CA ALA A 356 4.00 -2.74 28.53
C ALA A 356 3.38 -4.03 27.95
N ILE A 357 2.39 -3.92 27.05
CA ILE A 357 1.80 -5.10 26.38
C ILE A 357 2.84 -5.81 25.50
N ILE A 358 3.67 -5.06 24.78
CA ILE A 358 4.76 -5.64 23.97
C ILE A 358 5.71 -6.43 24.89
N ALA A 359 6.19 -5.79 25.97
CA ALA A 359 7.09 -6.42 26.92
C ALA A 359 6.47 -7.68 27.55
N ALA A 360 5.22 -7.59 28.01
CA ALA A 360 4.50 -8.73 28.59
C ALA A 360 4.38 -9.90 27.61
N THR A 361 4.05 -9.62 26.34
CA THR A 361 3.95 -10.65 25.29
C THR A 361 5.29 -11.35 25.08
N VAL A 362 6.39 -10.59 24.99
CA VAL A 362 7.74 -11.14 24.82
C VAL A 362 8.15 -11.97 26.04
N ILE A 363 7.94 -11.48 27.25
CA ILE A 363 8.30 -12.18 28.49
C ILE A 363 7.56 -13.52 28.59
N VAL A 364 6.23 -13.51 28.43
CA VAL A 364 5.38 -14.70 28.57
C VAL A 364 5.81 -15.81 27.60
N LEU A 365 6.12 -15.46 26.35
CA LEU A 365 6.49 -16.45 25.33
C LEU A 365 7.91 -16.99 25.47
N ASN A 366 8.80 -16.24 26.11
CA ASN A 366 10.17 -16.68 26.37
C ASN A 366 10.31 -17.40 27.71
N LEU A 367 9.34 -17.23 28.63
CA LEU A 367 9.36 -17.79 29.99
C LEU A 367 9.70 -19.29 30.06
N PRO A 368 9.19 -20.18 29.19
CA PRO A 368 9.49 -21.62 29.26
C PRO A 368 10.97 -21.97 29.13
N PHE A 369 11.76 -21.12 28.46
CA PHE A 369 13.19 -21.34 28.23
C PHE A 369 14.06 -20.23 28.83
N ALA A 370 13.47 -19.24 29.51
CA ALA A 370 14.16 -18.05 30.01
C ALA A 370 15.27 -18.37 31.03
N PHE A 371 15.24 -19.54 31.67
CA PHE A 371 16.25 -19.99 32.63
C PHE A 371 17.24 -21.03 32.06
N SER A 372 17.12 -21.39 30.77
CA SER A 372 18.03 -22.33 30.11
C SER A 372 19.31 -21.64 29.67
N ALA A 373 20.46 -22.18 30.10
CA ALA A 373 21.76 -21.66 29.69
C ALA A 373 22.00 -21.82 28.18
N GLY A 374 21.53 -22.94 27.60
CA GLY A 374 21.58 -23.17 26.16
C GLY A 374 20.77 -22.13 25.38
N PHE A 375 19.57 -21.77 25.88
CA PHE A 375 18.73 -20.74 25.27
C PHE A 375 19.42 -19.37 25.26
N TRP A 376 19.98 -18.94 26.40
CA TRP A 376 20.73 -17.68 26.47
C TRP A 376 21.91 -17.66 25.50
N LYS A 377 22.68 -18.75 25.43
CA LYS A 377 23.83 -18.85 24.54
C LYS A 377 23.45 -18.82 23.05
N MET A 378 22.40 -19.55 22.66
CA MET A 378 21.99 -19.70 21.27
C MET A 378 21.18 -18.50 20.74
N VAL A 379 20.40 -17.83 21.59
CA VAL A 379 19.46 -16.79 21.16
C VAL A 379 19.94 -15.38 21.50
N TYR A 380 20.43 -15.11 22.71
CA TYR A 380 20.84 -13.75 23.12
C TYR A 380 22.34 -13.51 22.94
N ALA A 381 23.18 -14.47 23.29
CA ALA A 381 24.65 -14.35 23.18
C ALA A 381 25.21 -14.92 21.86
N ASN A 382 24.40 -14.95 20.80
CA ASN A 382 24.85 -15.42 19.50
C ASN A 382 25.81 -14.42 18.83
N THR A 383 26.86 -14.96 18.23
CA THR A 383 27.82 -14.29 17.32
C THR A 383 27.17 -13.32 16.33
N GLU A 384 26.02 -13.65 15.74
CA GLU A 384 25.33 -12.79 14.78
C GLU A 384 24.84 -11.47 15.39
N GLN A 385 24.46 -11.45 16.67
CA GLN A 385 24.04 -10.22 17.35
C GLN A 385 25.24 -9.33 17.70
N ALA A 386 26.41 -9.92 17.95
CA ALA A 386 27.62 -9.17 18.24
C ALA A 386 28.11 -8.34 17.04
N LYS A 387 27.75 -8.73 15.82
CA LYS A 387 28.18 -8.05 14.58
C LYS A 387 27.77 -6.58 14.48
N ILE A 388 26.76 -6.13 15.25
CA ILE A 388 26.39 -4.72 15.31
C ILE A 388 27.50 -3.83 15.88
N PHE A 389 28.50 -4.44 16.55
CA PHE A 389 29.65 -3.76 17.14
C PHE A 389 30.92 -3.88 16.28
N ASP A 390 30.90 -4.64 15.16
CA ASP A 390 32.09 -4.89 14.33
C ASP A 390 32.61 -3.62 13.65
N VAL A 391 31.70 -2.79 13.11
CA VAL A 391 32.07 -1.50 12.51
C VAL A 391 32.18 -0.46 13.61
N SER A 392 33.42 -0.17 13.97
CA SER A 392 33.74 0.75 15.04
C SER A 392 34.99 1.58 14.74
N TYR A 393 35.07 2.75 15.37
CA TYR A 393 36.20 3.65 15.27
C TYR A 393 36.87 3.81 16.64
N PRO A 394 38.17 3.49 16.79
CA PRO A 394 38.88 3.68 18.05
C PRO A 394 39.07 5.18 18.33
N PHE A 395 38.66 5.63 19.51
CA PHE A 395 38.71 7.03 19.94
C PHE A 395 39.69 7.20 21.09
N GLY A 396 40.99 7.08 20.79
CA GLY A 396 42.04 6.99 21.81
C GLY A 396 42.22 5.57 22.37
N PRO A 397 42.89 5.41 23.52
CA PRO A 397 43.35 4.09 23.99
C PRO A 397 42.24 3.20 24.59
N ASN A 398 41.18 3.78 25.16
CA ASN A 398 40.18 3.05 25.96
C ASN A 398 38.73 3.24 25.49
N LEU A 399 38.50 3.96 24.38
CA LEU A 399 37.15 4.27 23.90
C LEU A 399 36.98 3.83 22.46
N VAL A 400 35.79 3.35 22.14
CA VAL A 400 35.40 2.90 20.82
C VAL A 400 34.03 3.51 20.49
N LEU A 401 33.92 4.12 19.31
CA LEU A 401 32.66 4.60 18.77
C LEU A 401 32.07 3.55 17.83
N TYR A 402 30.92 2.99 18.19
CA TYR A 402 30.21 2.01 17.36
C TYR A 402 29.32 2.70 16.32
N ALA A 403 29.51 2.36 15.04
CA ALA A 403 28.82 3.04 13.94
C ALA A 403 27.31 2.74 13.91
N VAL A 404 26.90 1.48 14.11
CA VAL A 404 25.47 1.08 14.06
C VAL A 404 24.65 1.75 15.16
N PRO A 405 25.01 1.67 16.47
CA PRO A 405 24.28 2.37 17.52
C PRO A 405 24.23 3.89 17.30
N ALA A 406 25.33 4.51 16.86
CA ALA A 406 25.38 5.93 16.59
C ALA A 406 24.42 6.32 15.46
N ALA A 407 24.41 5.58 14.34
CA ALA A 407 23.51 5.83 13.22
C ALA A 407 22.03 5.64 13.62
N LEU A 408 21.69 4.60 14.38
CA LEU A 408 20.33 4.39 14.89
C LEU A 408 19.88 5.52 15.82
N LEU A 409 20.77 6.03 16.67
CA LEU A 409 20.47 7.17 17.55
C LEU A 409 20.21 8.45 16.73
N ILE A 410 20.98 8.71 15.67
CA ILE A 410 20.76 9.84 14.77
C ILE A 410 19.38 9.73 14.09
N VAL A 411 19.02 8.54 13.60
CA VAL A 411 17.71 8.29 12.99
C VAL A 411 16.58 8.52 14.01
N LEU A 412 16.75 8.05 15.25
CA LEU A 412 15.78 8.28 16.33
C LEU A 412 15.64 9.77 16.67
N VAL A 413 16.74 10.49 16.88
CA VAL A 413 16.72 11.94 17.15
C VAL A 413 16.04 12.68 15.99
N ARG A 414 16.36 12.34 14.73
CA ARG A 414 15.71 12.95 13.57
C ARG A 414 14.20 12.73 13.61
N SER A 415 13.74 11.51 13.92
CA SER A 415 12.30 11.21 14.05
C SER A 415 11.62 12.03 15.14
N LEU A 416 12.26 12.23 16.29
CA LEU A 416 11.73 13.02 17.41
C LEU A 416 11.52 14.49 17.05
N THR A 417 12.38 15.06 16.18
CA THR A 417 12.27 16.46 15.74
C THR A 417 11.14 16.74 14.76
N MET A 418 10.52 15.71 14.17
CA MET A 418 9.45 15.89 13.19
C MET A 418 8.13 16.25 13.88
N LYS A 419 7.53 17.38 13.47
CA LYS A 419 6.23 17.85 13.98
C LYS A 419 5.08 16.98 13.48
N THR A 420 5.14 16.57 12.21
CA THR A 420 4.14 15.72 11.58
C THR A 420 4.70 14.31 11.38
N PHE A 421 3.93 13.31 11.80
CA PHE A 421 4.35 11.90 11.77
C PHE A 421 3.30 11.08 11.02
N SER A 422 3.29 11.22 9.69
CA SER A 422 2.40 10.48 8.79
C SER A 422 2.77 8.99 8.72
N ARG A 423 1.93 8.17 8.10
CA ARG A 423 2.21 6.73 7.97
C ARG A 423 3.42 6.47 7.10
N ASP A 424 3.51 7.19 5.98
CA ASP A 424 4.70 7.18 5.11
C ASP A 424 5.96 7.48 5.95
N VAL A 425 6.02 8.63 6.63
CA VAL A 425 7.17 9.01 7.47
C VAL A 425 7.50 7.93 8.51
N PHE A 426 6.49 7.35 9.15
CA PHE A 426 6.69 6.26 10.09
C PHE A 426 7.29 5.00 9.43
N ILE A 427 6.71 4.52 8.33
CA ILE A 427 7.22 3.36 7.57
C ILE A 427 8.63 3.60 7.05
N MET A 428 8.95 4.83 6.63
CA MET A 428 10.30 5.25 6.22
C MET A 428 11.31 5.04 7.36
N PHE A 429 10.98 5.46 8.58
CA PHE A 429 11.87 5.25 9.73
C PHE A 429 12.05 3.78 10.10
N LEU A 430 11.01 2.95 9.93
CA LEU A 430 11.14 1.50 10.10
C LEU A 430 12.11 0.91 9.06
N ALA A 431 11.99 1.32 7.80
CA ALA A 431 12.90 0.91 6.74
C ALA A 431 14.36 1.33 7.03
N PHE A 432 14.57 2.52 7.62
CA PHE A 432 15.91 2.99 8.00
C PHE A 432 16.49 2.23 9.18
N ALA A 433 15.68 1.88 10.17
CA ALA A 433 16.16 1.09 11.30
C ALA A 433 16.79 -0.23 10.83
N PHE A 434 16.15 -0.93 9.87
CA PHE A 434 16.72 -2.12 9.24
C PHE A 434 17.83 -1.81 8.24
N GLY A 435 17.68 -0.76 7.44
CA GLY A 435 18.65 -0.34 6.43
C GLY A 435 20.02 0.02 7.02
N VAL A 436 20.06 0.67 8.19
CA VAL A 436 21.30 1.00 8.91
C VAL A 436 22.08 -0.27 9.26
N ILE A 437 21.39 -1.33 9.71
CA ILE A 437 22.07 -2.60 10.02
C ILE A 437 22.61 -3.24 8.75
N LEU A 438 21.80 -3.30 7.68
CA LEU A 438 22.21 -3.90 6.40
C LEU A 438 23.39 -3.17 5.76
N PHE A 439 23.52 -1.86 6.02
CA PHE A 439 24.59 -1.03 5.46
C PHE A 439 25.93 -1.25 6.15
N PHE A 440 25.94 -1.31 7.48
CA PHE A 440 27.19 -1.40 8.25
C PHE A 440 27.59 -2.85 8.59
N VAL A 441 26.67 -3.81 8.56
CA VAL A 441 26.98 -5.20 8.91
C VAL A 441 26.91 -6.06 7.66
N PRO A 442 27.96 -6.84 7.31
CA PRO A 442 27.89 -7.83 6.24
C PRO A 442 26.72 -8.78 6.49
N PRO A 443 25.62 -8.67 5.73
CA PRO A 443 24.38 -9.30 6.11
C PRO A 443 24.37 -10.78 5.70
N MET A 444 23.72 -11.62 6.50
CA MET A 444 23.33 -12.95 6.05
C MET A 444 22.25 -12.85 4.95
N GLN A 445 22.09 -13.92 4.18
CA GLN A 445 21.17 -14.02 3.04
C GLN A 445 19.78 -13.45 3.38
N GLY A 446 19.19 -13.84 4.51
CA GLY A 446 17.81 -13.44 4.85
C GLY A 446 17.61 -12.04 5.42
N TRP A 447 18.66 -11.31 5.83
CA TRP A 447 18.46 -10.02 6.52
C TRP A 447 17.86 -8.95 5.61
N HIS A 448 18.11 -9.03 4.30
CA HIS A 448 17.53 -8.12 3.31
C HIS A 448 16.00 -8.22 3.21
N TYR A 449 15.41 -9.33 3.67
CA TYR A 449 13.95 -9.47 3.78
C TYR A 449 13.36 -8.38 4.69
N TRP A 450 14.11 -7.86 5.67
CA TRP A 450 13.59 -6.86 6.60
C TRP A 450 13.26 -5.53 5.93
N SER A 451 13.98 -5.15 4.86
CA SER A 451 13.82 -3.85 4.21
C SER A 451 13.04 -3.92 2.89
N ILE A 452 13.15 -5.03 2.13
CA ILE A 452 12.55 -5.17 0.79
C ILE A 452 11.04 -4.88 0.77
N PRO A 453 10.20 -5.41 1.67
CA PRO A 453 8.76 -5.12 1.68
C PRO A 453 8.46 -3.62 1.86
N PHE A 454 9.27 -2.91 2.66
CA PHE A 454 9.16 -1.46 2.83
C PHE A 454 9.68 -0.69 1.61
N PHE A 455 10.71 -1.19 0.92
CA PHE A 455 11.18 -0.59 -0.32
C PHE A 455 10.11 -0.68 -1.41
N ILE A 456 9.49 -1.87 -1.55
CA ILE A 456 8.39 -2.12 -2.48
C ILE A 456 7.20 -1.18 -2.20
N TYR A 457 6.87 -0.95 -0.92
CA TYR A 457 5.83 0.01 -0.52
C TYR A 457 6.05 1.40 -1.11
N TYR A 458 7.29 1.89 -1.16
CA TYR A 458 7.60 3.19 -1.74
C TYR A 458 7.70 3.17 -3.27
N TYR A 459 8.40 2.19 -3.85
CA TYR A 459 8.63 2.13 -5.30
C TYR A 459 7.35 1.90 -6.11
N LEU A 460 6.37 1.17 -5.58
CA LEU A 460 5.11 0.92 -6.28
C LEU A 460 4.15 2.12 -6.30
N LYS A 461 4.46 3.16 -5.54
CA LYS A 461 3.71 4.41 -5.55
C LYS A 461 4.33 5.46 -6.51
N GLU A 462 5.33 5.09 -7.30
CA GLU A 462 6.11 5.99 -8.14
C GLU A 462 6.14 5.52 -9.60
N ASP A 463 6.60 6.40 -10.48
CA ASP A 463 6.77 6.13 -11.91
C ASP A 463 7.82 5.03 -12.16
N GLU A 464 7.92 4.57 -13.42
CA GLU A 464 8.78 3.42 -13.78
C GLU A 464 10.28 3.68 -13.62
N ALA A 465 10.76 4.92 -13.80
CA ALA A 465 12.20 5.22 -13.80
C ALA A 465 12.90 4.88 -12.46
N PRO A 466 12.38 5.28 -11.27
CA PRO A 466 12.92 4.84 -9.98
C PRO A 466 12.99 3.31 -9.80
N LYS A 467 12.04 2.55 -10.37
CA LYS A 467 11.97 1.09 -10.18
C LYS A 467 13.17 0.36 -10.78
N ILE A 468 13.86 0.96 -11.76
CA ILE A 468 15.10 0.43 -12.32
C ILE A 468 16.20 0.33 -11.25
N VAL A 469 16.33 1.35 -10.39
CA VAL A 469 17.32 1.37 -9.32
C VAL A 469 17.07 0.24 -8.31
N PHE A 470 15.79 -0.01 -8.00
CA PHE A 470 15.41 -1.13 -7.15
C PHE A 470 15.67 -2.48 -7.83
N GLY A 471 15.41 -2.60 -9.14
CA GLY A 471 15.76 -3.78 -9.92
C GLY A 471 17.27 -4.07 -9.95
N LEU A 472 18.10 -3.04 -10.09
CA LEU A 472 19.57 -3.15 -9.99
C LEU A 472 20.01 -3.62 -8.61
N PHE A 473 19.36 -3.13 -7.55
CA PHE A 473 19.62 -3.59 -6.19
C PHE A 473 19.31 -5.10 -6.03
N ILE A 474 18.15 -5.55 -6.51
CA ILE A 474 17.77 -6.97 -6.54
C ILE A 474 18.82 -7.81 -7.30
N ALA A 475 19.26 -7.35 -8.48
CA ALA A 475 20.28 -8.05 -9.26
C ALA A 475 21.64 -8.10 -8.54
N SER A 476 22.05 -7.00 -7.91
CA SER A 476 23.31 -6.92 -7.16
C SER A 476 23.33 -7.84 -5.94
N TYR A 477 22.19 -8.03 -5.26
CA TYR A 477 22.05 -8.99 -4.18
C TYR A 477 22.34 -10.40 -4.68
N LEU A 478 21.67 -10.82 -5.77
CA LEU A 478 21.81 -12.18 -6.30
C LEU A 478 23.25 -12.43 -6.75
N LEU A 479 23.86 -11.44 -7.40
CA LEU A 479 25.26 -11.50 -7.83
C LEU A 479 26.23 -11.60 -6.67
N TYR A 480 26.06 -10.83 -5.60
CA TYR A 480 26.92 -10.89 -4.40
C TYR A 480 26.89 -12.29 -3.75
N PHE A 481 25.71 -12.85 -3.49
CA PHE A 481 25.60 -14.18 -2.87
C PHE A 481 26.01 -15.32 -3.82
N PHE A 482 25.95 -15.12 -5.13
CA PHE A 482 26.46 -16.06 -6.11
C PHE A 482 28.00 -16.15 -6.10
N VAL A 483 28.69 -15.02 -5.92
CA VAL A 483 30.17 -14.97 -5.92
C VAL A 483 30.79 -15.22 -4.54
N GLN A 484 30.01 -15.54 -3.50
CA GLN A 484 30.55 -15.81 -2.17
C GLN A 484 31.29 -17.16 -2.09
N PRO A 485 32.35 -17.27 -1.27
CA PRO A 485 33.07 -18.54 -1.03
C PRO A 485 32.20 -19.66 -0.44
N GLN A 486 31.12 -19.29 0.26
CA GLN A 486 30.16 -20.23 0.85
C GLN A 486 28.80 -20.16 0.13
N SER A 487 28.79 -19.82 -1.17
CA SER A 487 27.55 -19.77 -1.95
C SER A 487 26.88 -21.13 -1.99
N ASP A 488 25.60 -21.15 -1.64
CA ASP A 488 24.76 -22.35 -1.58
C ASP A 488 23.98 -22.58 -2.90
N TYR A 489 24.17 -21.76 -3.93
CA TYR A 489 23.44 -21.80 -5.19
C TYR A 489 23.49 -23.16 -5.90
N VAL A 490 24.58 -23.91 -5.70
CA VAL A 490 24.74 -25.27 -6.22
C VAL A 490 24.41 -26.32 -5.16
N GLN A 491 24.72 -26.04 -3.89
CA GLN A 491 24.48 -26.92 -2.76
C GLN A 491 22.99 -27.21 -2.52
N VAL A 492 22.10 -26.25 -2.81
CA VAL A 492 20.65 -26.39 -2.61
C VAL A 492 20.02 -27.55 -3.39
N PHE A 493 20.71 -28.10 -4.39
CA PHE A 493 20.29 -29.27 -5.19
C PHE A 493 20.67 -30.62 -4.57
N GLN A 494 21.29 -30.64 -3.38
CA GLN A 494 21.78 -31.87 -2.74
C GLN A 494 20.72 -32.95 -2.56
N LEU A 495 19.47 -32.58 -2.26
CA LEU A 495 18.35 -33.54 -2.11
C LEU A 495 17.86 -34.12 -3.44
N ILE A 496 18.14 -33.46 -4.57
CA ILE A 496 17.75 -33.90 -5.91
C ILE A 496 18.86 -34.76 -6.53
N ASN A 497 20.12 -34.41 -6.28
CA ASN A 497 21.27 -35.13 -6.80
C ASN A 497 22.42 -35.15 -5.78
N ASN A 498 22.69 -36.32 -5.20
CA ASN A 498 23.75 -36.52 -4.21
C ASN A 498 25.16 -36.21 -4.75
N HIS A 499 25.37 -36.17 -6.07
CA HIS A 499 26.66 -35.79 -6.67
C HIS A 499 26.91 -34.28 -6.77
N SER A 500 25.89 -33.44 -6.53
CA SER A 500 26.03 -31.97 -6.61
C SER A 500 26.86 -31.36 -5.48
N SER A 501 27.00 -32.06 -4.35
CA SER A 501 27.78 -31.64 -3.18
C SER A 501 29.29 -31.52 -3.42
N ASN A 502 29.82 -32.20 -4.44
CA ASN A 502 31.25 -32.18 -4.80
C ASN A 502 31.61 -31.16 -5.90
N SER A 503 30.62 -30.42 -6.43
CA SER A 503 30.88 -29.42 -7.46
C SER A 503 31.42 -28.13 -6.83
N SER A 504 32.51 -27.57 -7.39
CA SER A 504 33.04 -26.30 -6.91
C SER A 504 32.05 -25.18 -7.19
N ASN A 505 31.71 -24.39 -6.17
CA ASN A 505 30.93 -23.18 -6.34
C ASN A 505 31.64 -22.16 -7.25
N PHE A 506 30.91 -21.11 -7.66
CA PHE A 506 31.44 -20.14 -8.62
C PHE A 506 32.71 -19.44 -8.12
N TYR A 507 32.82 -19.19 -6.82
CA TYR A 507 34.06 -18.65 -6.22
C TYR A 507 35.25 -19.59 -6.43
N GLY A 508 35.10 -20.89 -6.12
CA GLY A 508 36.15 -21.88 -6.35
C GLY A 508 36.46 -22.11 -7.83
N PHE A 509 35.47 -21.95 -8.71
CA PHE A 509 35.69 -21.96 -10.17
C PHE A 509 36.54 -20.76 -10.62
N MET A 510 36.25 -19.55 -10.13
CA MET A 510 37.04 -18.35 -10.43
C MET A 510 38.50 -18.52 -9.98
N ASP A 511 38.69 -19.04 -8.77
CA ASP A 511 40.01 -19.29 -8.20
C ASP A 511 40.82 -20.29 -9.05
N LYS A 512 40.20 -21.39 -9.48
CA LYS A 512 40.83 -22.40 -10.37
C LYS A 512 41.14 -21.88 -11.78
N THR A 513 40.37 -20.91 -12.29
CA THR A 513 40.53 -20.37 -13.64
C THR A 513 41.44 -19.14 -13.71
N GLY A 514 42.01 -18.71 -12.57
CA GLY A 514 42.89 -17.54 -12.48
C GLY A 514 42.15 -16.19 -12.52
N LEU A 515 40.83 -16.20 -12.36
CA LEU A 515 40.04 -14.97 -12.20
C LEU A 515 40.25 -14.38 -10.79
N PRO A 516 40.29 -13.05 -10.61
CA PRO A 516 40.54 -12.43 -9.31
C PRO A 516 39.31 -12.48 -8.40
N ALA A 517 39.00 -13.67 -7.88
CA ALA A 517 37.79 -13.95 -7.09
C ALA A 517 37.62 -13.01 -5.86
N PRO A 518 38.65 -12.70 -5.06
CA PRO A 518 38.51 -11.76 -3.93
C PRO A 518 38.12 -10.35 -4.40
N LYS A 519 38.70 -9.87 -5.50
CA LYS A 519 38.40 -8.53 -6.04
C LYS A 519 36.97 -8.45 -6.55
N ILE A 520 36.49 -9.50 -7.22
CA ILE A 520 35.10 -9.59 -7.70
C ILE A 520 34.12 -9.61 -6.53
N LEU A 521 34.43 -10.34 -5.46
CA LEU A 521 33.63 -10.35 -4.23
C LEU A 521 33.55 -8.97 -3.57
N TYR A 522 34.67 -8.26 -3.43
CA TYR A 522 34.66 -6.90 -2.86
C TYR A 522 33.91 -5.91 -3.74
N MET A 523 34.06 -6.02 -5.07
CA MET A 523 33.32 -5.19 -6.02
C MET A 523 31.82 -5.46 -5.96
N SER A 524 31.39 -6.72 -5.95
CA SER A 524 29.97 -7.07 -5.85
C SER A 524 29.34 -6.58 -4.54
N PHE A 525 30.05 -6.73 -3.42
CA PHE A 525 29.62 -6.19 -2.13
C PHE A 525 29.52 -4.67 -2.15
N THR A 526 30.52 -3.98 -2.72
CA THR A 526 30.53 -2.52 -2.84
C THR A 526 29.34 -2.02 -3.68
N VAL A 527 29.04 -2.69 -4.79
CA VAL A 527 27.89 -2.36 -5.65
C VAL A 527 26.57 -2.58 -4.89
N LEU A 528 26.42 -3.71 -4.19
CA LEU A 528 25.24 -4.01 -3.37
C LEU A 528 25.02 -2.93 -2.31
N GLN A 529 26.06 -2.57 -1.56
CA GLN A 529 25.97 -1.56 -0.48
C GLN A 529 25.71 -0.15 -1.02
N THR A 530 26.33 0.19 -2.15
CA THR A 530 26.07 1.48 -2.83
C THR A 530 24.60 1.57 -3.25
N LEU A 531 24.08 0.52 -3.89
CA LEU A 531 22.68 0.49 -4.30
C LEU A 531 21.73 0.48 -3.10
N LEU A 532 22.07 -0.20 -2.00
CA LEU A 532 21.30 -0.12 -0.75
C LEU A 532 21.23 1.32 -0.23
N ALA A 533 22.36 2.03 -0.18
CA ALA A 533 22.40 3.43 0.25
C ALA A 533 21.58 4.34 -0.67
N VAL A 534 21.67 4.16 -1.98
CA VAL A 534 20.85 4.90 -2.96
C VAL A 534 19.36 4.66 -2.71
N ASN A 535 18.95 3.42 -2.46
CA ASN A 535 17.56 3.08 -2.14
C ASN A 535 17.09 3.76 -0.84
N VAL A 536 17.92 3.75 0.22
CA VAL A 536 17.61 4.41 1.49
C VAL A 536 17.47 5.93 1.32
N LEU A 537 18.41 6.57 0.62
CA LEU A 537 18.36 8.01 0.33
C LEU A 537 17.15 8.39 -0.53
N TRP A 538 16.81 7.55 -1.50
CA TRP A 538 15.64 7.77 -2.35
C TRP A 538 14.35 7.69 -1.53
N ILE A 539 14.20 6.69 -0.65
CA ILE A 539 13.06 6.57 0.26
C ILE A 539 12.99 7.77 1.21
N TYR A 540 14.12 8.30 1.69
CA TYR A 540 14.16 9.51 2.50
C TYR A 540 13.56 10.71 1.79
N GLN A 541 14.03 10.98 0.57
CA GLN A 541 13.57 12.11 -0.23
C GLN A 541 12.07 11.99 -0.52
N LYS A 542 11.60 10.78 -0.84
CA LYS A 542 10.19 10.53 -1.20
C LYS A 542 9.26 10.51 -0.01
N GLY A 543 9.63 9.84 1.08
CA GLY A 543 8.87 9.81 2.33
C GLY A 543 8.61 11.21 2.89
N LEU A 544 9.58 12.12 2.75
CA LEU A 544 9.40 13.53 3.11
C LEU A 544 8.58 14.32 2.09
N LYS A 545 8.91 14.21 0.79
CA LYS A 545 8.24 14.99 -0.27
C LYS A 545 6.74 14.69 -0.36
N ARG A 546 6.34 13.42 -0.29
CA ARG A 546 4.91 13.01 -0.35
C ARG A 546 4.11 13.51 0.84
N ASN A 547 4.74 13.62 2.01
CA ASN A 547 4.09 14.19 3.16
C ASN A 547 3.80 15.68 2.93
N MET A 548 4.71 16.39 2.25
CA MET A 548 4.59 17.82 1.93
C MET A 548 3.77 18.13 0.66
N GLU A 549 3.37 17.13 -0.12
CA GLU A 549 2.68 17.36 -1.39
C GLU A 549 1.27 17.94 -1.21
N TYR A 550 0.64 17.66 -0.06
CA TYR A 550 -0.70 18.15 0.25
C TYR A 550 -0.68 18.86 1.60
N LYS A 551 -1.03 20.14 1.63
CA LYS A 551 -1.20 20.92 2.86
C LYS A 551 -1.98 20.18 3.94
N LEU A 552 -3.10 19.53 3.57
CA LEU A 552 -3.99 18.76 4.46
C LEU A 552 -3.27 17.66 5.27
N ARG A 553 -2.08 17.19 4.82
CA ARG A 553 -1.27 16.18 5.52
C ARG A 553 -0.28 16.78 6.52
N THR A 554 0.10 18.05 6.35
CA THR A 554 1.16 18.69 7.15
C THR A 554 0.65 19.73 8.15
N MET A 555 -0.44 20.42 7.82
CA MET A 555 -1.02 21.45 8.67
C MET A 555 -2.55 21.53 8.47
N PRO A 556 -3.28 22.16 9.39
CA PRO A 556 -4.72 22.36 9.23
C PRO A 556 -5.03 23.09 7.92
N PHE A 557 -5.86 22.47 7.08
CA PHE A 557 -6.45 23.07 5.89
C PHE A 557 -7.70 23.85 6.29
N LEU A 558 -7.78 25.13 5.92
CA LEU A 558 -8.88 26.00 6.31
C LEU A 558 -9.88 26.16 5.17
N LEU A 559 -11.04 25.53 5.29
CA LEU A 559 -12.14 25.61 4.34
C LEU A 559 -13.19 26.62 4.84
N GLY A 560 -13.45 27.67 4.08
CA GLY A 560 -14.53 28.61 4.37
C GLY A 560 -15.79 28.25 3.59
N ILE A 561 -16.93 28.15 4.28
CA ILE A 561 -18.24 27.92 3.67
C ILE A 561 -19.16 29.09 4.05
N GLY A 562 -19.49 29.93 3.07
CA GLY A 562 -20.40 31.07 3.17
C GLY A 562 -21.75 30.83 2.51
N GLY A 563 -22.73 31.69 2.81
CA GLY A 563 -24.06 31.64 2.19
C GLY A 563 -25.17 32.02 3.16
N ASP A 564 -26.38 32.24 2.63
CA ASP A 564 -27.51 32.71 3.42
C ASP A 564 -28.11 31.58 4.32
N SER A 565 -28.87 31.97 5.34
CA SER A 565 -29.57 31.05 6.23
C SER A 565 -30.59 30.21 5.45
N GLY A 566 -30.43 28.89 5.50
CA GLY A 566 -31.27 27.94 4.78
C GLY A 566 -30.76 27.55 3.38
N SER A 567 -29.57 28.02 2.97
CA SER A 567 -29.00 27.67 1.66
C SER A 567 -28.45 26.24 1.55
N GLY A 568 -28.27 25.53 2.68
CA GLY A 568 -27.72 24.17 2.70
C GLY A 568 -26.27 24.05 3.16
N LYS A 569 -25.63 25.15 3.64
CA LYS A 569 -24.26 25.15 4.18
C LYS A 569 -23.98 23.99 5.13
N SER A 570 -24.79 23.81 6.18
CA SER A 570 -24.54 22.78 7.19
C SER A 570 -24.66 21.37 6.64
N SER A 571 -25.53 21.16 5.64
CA SER A 571 -25.63 19.89 4.92
C SER A 571 -24.37 19.61 4.12
N LEU A 572 -23.81 20.64 3.47
CA LEU A 572 -22.55 20.54 2.73
C LEU A 572 -21.36 20.30 3.66
N THR A 573 -21.25 21.05 4.76
CA THR A 573 -20.24 20.86 5.81
C THR A 573 -20.24 19.42 6.31
N GLN A 574 -21.41 18.88 6.62
CA GLN A 574 -21.55 17.50 7.09
C GLN A 574 -21.15 16.50 6.01
N ALA A 575 -21.61 16.69 4.76
CA ALA A 575 -21.27 15.80 3.66
C ALA A 575 -19.75 15.74 3.41
N ILE A 576 -19.05 16.89 3.40
CA ILE A 576 -17.59 16.93 3.25
C ILE A 576 -16.92 16.27 4.47
N GLY A 577 -17.42 16.53 5.68
CA GLY A 577 -16.87 15.94 6.90
C GLY A 577 -16.94 14.41 6.94
N GLU A 578 -17.99 13.83 6.37
CA GLU A 578 -18.17 12.38 6.24
C GLU A 578 -17.13 11.70 5.32
N VAL A 579 -16.59 12.43 4.33
CA VAL A 579 -15.56 11.93 3.40
C VAL A 579 -14.22 11.75 4.12
N LEU A 580 -13.82 12.71 4.97
CA LEU A 580 -12.52 12.72 5.64
C LEU A 580 -12.50 12.03 7.03
N ASP A 581 -13.62 11.44 7.45
CA ASP A 581 -13.94 11.07 8.84
C ASP A 581 -14.07 12.31 9.74
N LEU A 582 -15.22 12.46 10.40
CA LEU A 582 -15.52 13.60 11.28
C LEU A 582 -14.48 13.79 12.39
N LYS A 583 -13.73 12.75 12.77
CA LYS A 583 -12.61 12.89 13.73
C LYS A 583 -11.46 13.76 13.20
N ASN A 584 -11.28 13.82 11.89
CA ASN A 584 -10.24 14.63 11.23
C ASN A 584 -10.75 16.03 10.86
N VAL A 585 -11.96 16.41 11.29
CA VAL A 585 -12.62 17.66 10.92
C VAL A 585 -13.02 18.45 12.16
N THR A 586 -12.59 19.71 12.22
CA THR A 586 -13.06 20.68 13.21
C THR A 586 -14.01 21.65 12.51
N ILE A 587 -15.26 21.73 12.98
CA ILE A 587 -16.25 22.66 12.43
C ILE A 587 -16.37 23.85 13.39
N VAL A 588 -16.13 25.05 12.86
CA VAL A 588 -16.29 26.33 13.54
C VAL A 588 -17.49 27.05 12.95
N ARG A 589 -18.46 27.43 13.79
CA ARG A 589 -19.69 28.09 13.34
C ARG A 589 -19.60 29.59 13.60
N GLY A 590 -19.96 30.40 12.60
CA GLY A 590 -20.01 31.86 12.73
C GLY A 590 -21.11 32.34 13.67
N ASP A 591 -22.21 31.60 13.80
CA ASP A 591 -23.33 31.94 14.70
C ASP A 591 -22.91 31.94 16.19
N ASP A 592 -21.83 31.25 16.53
CA ASP A 592 -21.20 31.29 17.86
C ASP A 592 -20.67 32.68 18.24
N MET A 593 -20.51 33.58 17.26
CA MET A 593 -20.02 34.95 17.43
C MET A 593 -21.11 36.01 17.43
N HIS A 594 -22.39 35.62 17.53
CA HIS A 594 -23.44 36.60 17.85
C HIS A 594 -23.11 37.35 19.15
N LYS A 595 -23.40 38.65 19.18
CA LYS A 595 -23.18 39.47 20.38
C LYS A 595 -24.23 39.24 21.47
N TRP A 596 -25.43 38.81 21.08
CA TRP A 596 -26.61 38.80 21.95
C TRP A 596 -27.39 37.48 21.86
N GLU A 597 -28.05 37.13 22.96
CA GLU A 597 -28.99 36.01 23.03
C GLU A 597 -30.37 36.39 22.47
N ARG A 598 -31.20 35.39 22.18
CA ARG A 598 -32.56 35.61 21.68
C ARG A 598 -33.38 36.40 22.69
N GLY A 599 -34.09 37.41 22.21
CA GLY A 599 -34.95 38.27 23.04
C GLY A 599 -34.27 39.55 23.55
N HIS A 600 -32.97 39.72 23.32
CA HIS A 600 -32.29 40.99 23.63
C HIS A 600 -32.82 42.15 22.77
N ASP A 601 -32.99 43.33 23.37
CA ASP A 601 -33.54 44.54 22.72
C ASP A 601 -32.83 44.95 21.43
N LYS A 602 -31.53 44.67 21.32
CA LYS A 602 -30.71 44.97 20.14
C LYS A 602 -31.17 44.25 18.88
N TRP A 603 -31.96 43.17 18.99
CA TRP A 603 -32.57 42.51 17.84
C TRP A 603 -33.73 43.28 17.20
N GLN A 604 -34.21 44.36 17.83
CA GLN A 604 -35.14 45.30 17.18
C GLN A 604 -34.40 46.30 16.27
N GLU A 605 -33.12 46.56 16.55
CA GLU A 605 -32.26 47.50 15.81
C GLU A 605 -31.45 46.80 14.71
N TYR A 606 -30.96 45.59 14.99
CA TYR A 606 -30.10 44.83 14.08
C TYR A 606 -30.72 43.48 13.73
N THR A 607 -30.50 43.02 12.50
CA THR A 607 -30.65 41.61 12.17
C THR A 607 -29.34 40.85 12.46
N HIS A 608 -29.42 39.54 12.70
CA HIS A 608 -28.24 38.65 12.77
C HIS A 608 -27.33 38.69 11.52
N LEU A 609 -27.82 39.21 10.38
CA LEU A 609 -27.04 39.38 9.15
C LEU A 609 -26.20 40.65 9.18
N ASN A 610 -26.49 41.60 10.08
CA ASN A 610 -25.72 42.82 10.20
C ASN A 610 -24.35 42.50 10.85
N PRO A 611 -23.21 42.88 10.24
CA PRO A 611 -21.87 42.68 10.79
C PRO A 611 -21.70 43.23 12.21
N GLN A 612 -22.39 44.34 12.54
CA GLN A 612 -22.31 44.94 13.87
C GLN A 612 -22.93 44.08 14.97
N ALA A 613 -23.78 43.10 14.63
CA ALA A 613 -24.36 42.14 15.57
C ALA A 613 -23.42 40.95 15.88
N ASN A 614 -22.20 40.92 15.31
CA ASN A 614 -21.30 39.78 15.37
C ASN A 614 -19.87 40.19 15.79
N HIS A 615 -19.16 39.30 16.49
CA HIS A 615 -17.76 39.48 16.91
C HIS A 615 -16.76 39.02 15.82
N LEU A 616 -16.83 39.63 14.63
CA LEU A 616 -16.08 39.16 13.46
C LEU A 616 -14.54 39.19 13.62
N GLN A 617 -13.99 40.13 14.39
CA GLN A 617 -12.54 40.19 14.65
C GLN A 617 -12.06 39.04 15.54
N SER A 618 -12.92 38.55 16.45
CA SER A 618 -12.61 37.37 17.25
C SER A 618 -12.53 36.11 16.37
N ASP A 619 -13.37 36.00 15.34
CA ASP A 619 -13.27 34.92 14.35
C ASP A 619 -11.93 34.94 13.61
N VAL A 620 -11.45 36.12 13.18
CA VAL A 620 -10.14 36.25 12.51
C VAL A 620 -9.01 35.74 13.39
N TYR A 621 -9.02 36.11 14.68
CA TYR A 621 -8.04 35.65 15.66
C TYR A 621 -8.08 34.13 15.84
N ASP A 622 -9.29 33.57 16.07
CA ASP A 622 -9.47 32.13 16.26
C ASP A 622 -8.99 31.33 15.04
N LEU A 623 -9.30 31.79 13.82
CA LEU A 623 -8.85 31.15 12.58
C LEU A 623 -7.32 31.15 12.49
N GLY A 624 -6.68 32.25 12.87
CA GLY A 624 -5.21 32.34 12.93
C GLY A 624 -4.59 31.32 13.88
N GLN A 625 -5.16 31.17 15.07
CA GLN A 625 -4.70 30.20 16.07
C GLN A 625 -4.88 28.76 15.59
N LEU A 626 -6.04 28.44 15.01
CA LEU A 626 -6.34 27.10 14.52
C LEU A 626 -5.41 26.68 13.37
N VAL A 627 -5.11 27.58 12.44
CA VAL A 627 -4.16 27.32 11.34
C VAL A 627 -2.74 27.03 11.85
N GLN A 628 -2.34 27.65 12.96
CA GLN A 628 -1.06 27.41 13.61
C GLN A 628 -1.01 26.11 14.43
N GLY A 629 -2.12 25.36 14.52
CA GLY A 629 -2.22 24.15 15.33
C GLY A 629 -2.55 24.42 16.81
N ASN A 630 -2.87 25.66 17.18
CA ASN A 630 -3.21 26.04 18.54
C ASN A 630 -4.71 25.82 18.82
N LYS A 631 -5.04 25.46 20.07
CA LYS A 631 -6.44 25.37 20.53
C LYS A 631 -7.02 26.77 20.78
N VAL A 632 -8.33 26.91 20.58
CA VAL A 632 -9.09 28.15 20.84
C VAL A 632 -10.23 27.87 21.82
N GLN A 633 -10.77 28.90 22.46
CA GLN A 633 -11.89 28.79 23.40
C GLN A 633 -13.11 29.51 22.83
N ARG A 634 -14.21 28.79 22.59
CA ARG A 634 -15.44 29.35 21.99
C ARG A 634 -16.68 28.93 22.76
N ARG A 635 -17.72 29.76 22.71
CA ARG A 635 -19.07 29.45 23.22
C ARG A 635 -19.95 29.02 22.05
N HIS A 636 -20.66 27.91 22.18
CA HIS A 636 -21.62 27.49 21.16
C HIS A 636 -22.96 28.21 21.34
N TYR A 637 -23.57 28.73 20.27
CA TYR A 637 -24.92 29.30 20.28
C TYR A 637 -25.99 28.22 20.03
N ASP A 638 -26.82 27.93 21.03
CA ASP A 638 -27.90 26.94 20.95
C ASP A 638 -29.12 27.54 20.25
N HIS A 639 -29.43 27.09 19.03
CA HIS A 639 -30.58 27.59 18.26
C HIS A 639 -31.96 27.21 18.83
N ASN A 640 -32.04 26.19 19.69
CA ASN A 640 -33.29 25.76 20.30
C ASN A 640 -33.65 26.69 21.46
N LYS A 641 -32.68 26.98 22.34
CA LYS A 641 -32.84 27.87 23.50
C LYS A 641 -32.65 29.35 23.15
N GLY A 642 -31.83 29.63 22.14
CA GLY A 642 -31.41 30.98 21.77
C GLY A 642 -30.36 31.57 22.71
N THR A 643 -29.57 30.73 23.39
CA THR A 643 -28.59 31.14 24.42
C THR A 643 -27.20 30.59 24.12
N PHE A 644 -26.17 31.14 24.77
CA PHE A 644 -24.80 30.63 24.67
C PHE A 644 -24.53 29.53 25.70
N THR A 645 -23.68 28.59 25.30
CA THR A 645 -23.11 27.58 26.21
C THR A 645 -21.90 28.13 26.95
N LEU A 646 -21.42 27.39 27.95
CA LEU A 646 -20.13 27.66 28.59
C LEU A 646 -18.99 27.54 27.56
N PRO A 647 -17.91 28.34 27.68
CA PRO A 647 -16.80 28.27 26.74
C PRO A 647 -16.09 26.90 26.76
N LEU A 648 -15.89 26.30 25.59
CA LEU A 648 -15.22 25.02 25.40
C LEU A 648 -13.95 25.19 24.57
N PHE A 649 -12.93 24.37 24.87
CA PHE A 649 -11.73 24.32 24.04
C PHE A 649 -11.97 23.51 22.77
N ILE A 650 -11.61 24.10 21.63
CA ILE A 650 -11.64 23.48 20.31
C ILE A 650 -10.20 23.29 19.85
N LYS A 651 -9.85 22.06 19.48
CA LYS A 651 -8.55 21.73 18.86
C LYS A 651 -8.69 21.76 17.34
N PRO A 652 -7.65 22.21 16.59
CA PRO A 652 -7.64 22.08 15.15
C PRO A 652 -7.46 20.62 14.75
N ALA A 653 -8.19 20.20 13.72
CA ALA A 653 -8.01 18.92 13.06
C ALA A 653 -7.31 19.13 11.70
N LYS A 654 -7.17 18.06 10.90
CA LYS A 654 -6.57 18.16 9.56
C LYS A 654 -7.35 19.12 8.67
N LEU A 655 -8.68 19.03 8.68
CA LEU A 655 -9.57 19.99 8.02
C LEU A 655 -10.26 20.84 9.08
N VAL A 656 -10.16 22.16 8.95
CA VAL A 656 -10.93 23.12 9.74
C VAL A 656 -11.93 23.77 8.81
N ILE A 657 -13.22 23.53 9.04
CA ILE A 657 -14.30 24.13 8.26
C ILE A 657 -14.88 25.29 9.07
N PHE A 658 -14.81 26.51 8.53
CA PHE A 658 -15.55 27.64 9.06
C PHE A 658 -16.84 27.81 8.26
N GLU A 659 -17.98 27.66 8.91
CA GLU A 659 -19.29 27.83 8.29
C GLU A 659 -20.03 29.01 8.93
N GLY A 660 -20.49 29.96 8.12
CA GLY A 660 -21.19 31.12 8.66
C GLY A 660 -21.86 32.00 7.62
N LEU A 661 -22.46 33.07 8.14
CA LEU A 661 -23.08 34.15 7.35
C LEU A 661 -22.02 35.13 6.82
N HIS A 662 -20.98 35.41 7.62
CA HIS A 662 -19.93 36.41 7.36
C HIS A 662 -18.56 35.79 7.05
N THR A 663 -18.53 34.53 6.60
CA THR A 663 -17.32 33.76 6.32
C THR A 663 -16.29 34.57 5.52
N PHE A 664 -16.72 35.30 4.51
CA PHE A 664 -15.84 36.08 3.62
C PHE A 664 -16.01 37.59 3.79
N TYR A 665 -16.62 38.09 4.87
CA TYR A 665 -16.93 39.51 5.02
C TYR A 665 -15.67 40.36 5.24
N LEU A 666 -14.80 39.95 6.17
CA LEU A 666 -13.52 40.61 6.43
C LEU A 666 -12.43 40.09 5.49
N LYS A 667 -11.63 41.00 4.94
CA LYS A 667 -10.48 40.65 4.07
C LYS A 667 -9.49 39.74 4.79
N GLU A 668 -9.22 40.01 6.05
CA GLU A 668 -8.29 39.23 6.88
C GLU A 668 -8.74 37.78 7.07
N SER A 669 -10.05 37.51 7.11
CA SER A 669 -10.57 36.13 7.09
C SER A 669 -10.40 35.50 5.71
N ARG A 670 -10.77 36.24 4.65
CA ARG A 670 -10.66 35.77 3.25
C ARG A 670 -9.26 35.28 2.90
N ASP A 671 -8.26 36.05 3.30
CA ASP A 671 -6.85 35.79 2.99
C ASP A 671 -6.28 34.57 3.75
N ARG A 672 -6.99 34.05 4.78
CA ARG A 672 -6.59 32.88 5.55
C ARG A 672 -7.15 31.55 5.01
N TYR A 673 -8.26 31.59 4.27
CA TYR A 673 -8.88 30.37 3.73
C TYR A 673 -8.07 29.79 2.58
N ASP A 674 -7.87 28.48 2.61
CA ASP A 674 -7.24 27.73 1.51
C ASP A 674 -8.19 27.50 0.34
N LEU A 675 -9.47 27.33 0.66
CA LEU A 675 -10.56 27.19 -0.29
C LEU A 675 -11.82 27.87 0.26
N LYS A 676 -12.50 28.63 -0.61
CA LYS A 676 -13.68 29.43 -0.29
C LYS A 676 -14.87 28.93 -1.10
N ILE A 677 -15.87 28.38 -0.42
CA ILE A 677 -17.10 27.88 -1.03
C ILE A 677 -18.27 28.77 -0.62
N PHE A 678 -19.08 29.18 -1.58
CA PHE A 678 -20.32 29.90 -1.31
C PHE A 678 -21.52 29.10 -1.79
N VAL A 679 -22.50 28.88 -0.90
CA VAL A 679 -23.70 28.09 -1.20
C VAL A 679 -24.86 29.04 -1.50
N GLN A 680 -25.27 29.09 -2.77
CA GLN A 680 -26.23 30.03 -3.32
C GLN A 680 -27.24 29.32 -4.24
N PRO A 681 -28.20 28.56 -3.69
CA PRO A 681 -29.31 28.04 -4.48
C PRO A 681 -30.18 29.18 -5.01
N GLU A 682 -30.98 28.88 -6.03
CA GLU A 682 -32.02 29.76 -6.53
C GLU A 682 -32.94 30.22 -5.39
N GLU A 683 -33.31 31.50 -5.39
CA GLU A 683 -34.02 32.11 -4.25
C GLU A 683 -35.36 31.42 -3.97
N ALA A 684 -36.10 31.03 -5.02
CA ALA A 684 -37.34 30.27 -4.89
C ALA A 684 -37.14 28.93 -4.16
N LEU A 685 -36.07 28.19 -4.51
CA LEU A 685 -35.69 26.93 -3.86
C LEU A 685 -35.30 27.15 -2.39
N ARG A 686 -34.47 28.16 -2.13
CA ARG A 686 -34.01 28.50 -0.78
C ARG A 686 -35.18 28.83 0.14
N VAL A 687 -36.10 29.66 -0.32
CA VAL A 687 -37.31 30.04 0.42
C VAL A 687 -38.18 28.81 0.65
N HIS A 688 -38.42 27.99 -0.37
CA HIS A 688 -39.16 26.74 -0.26
C HIS A 688 -38.57 25.80 0.82
N TRP A 689 -37.27 25.53 0.78
CA TRP A 689 -36.59 24.67 1.76
C TRP A 689 -36.61 25.25 3.17
N LYS A 690 -36.41 26.56 3.32
CA LYS A 690 -36.41 27.22 4.63
C LYS A 690 -37.80 27.18 5.26
N VAL A 691 -38.85 27.45 4.50
CA VAL A 691 -40.24 27.39 4.97
C VAL A 691 -40.58 25.98 5.43
N ARG A 692 -40.34 24.95 4.59
CA ARG A 692 -40.57 23.54 4.97
C ARG A 692 -39.80 23.15 6.23
N ARG A 693 -38.54 23.53 6.33
CA ARG A 693 -37.68 23.21 7.47
C ARG A 693 -38.18 23.87 8.76
N ASP A 694 -38.48 25.16 8.73
CA ASP A 694 -38.85 25.91 9.94
C ASP A 694 -40.29 25.61 10.39
N MET A 695 -41.21 25.30 9.46
CA MET A 695 -42.52 24.74 9.80
C MET A 695 -42.37 23.39 10.51
N LYS A 696 -41.60 22.46 9.93
CA LYS A 696 -41.45 21.09 10.45
C LYS A 696 -40.61 21.01 11.74
N LYS A 697 -39.50 21.73 11.82
CA LYS A 697 -38.54 21.63 12.95
C LYS A 697 -38.81 22.64 14.07
N ARG A 698 -39.37 23.81 13.77
CA ARG A 698 -39.53 24.91 14.74
C ARG A 698 -40.99 25.25 15.05
N GLY A 699 -41.95 24.62 14.37
CA GLY A 699 -43.38 24.83 14.59
C GLY A 699 -43.86 26.23 14.21
N TYR A 700 -43.15 26.93 13.34
CA TYR A 700 -43.54 28.28 12.90
C TYR A 700 -44.62 28.20 11.82
N SER A 701 -45.54 29.17 11.80
CA SER A 701 -46.46 29.34 10.67
C SER A 701 -45.70 29.79 9.42
N ARG A 702 -46.22 29.38 8.25
CA ARG A 702 -45.67 29.77 6.95
C ARG A 702 -45.51 31.28 6.81
N GLU A 703 -46.55 32.03 7.17
CA GLU A 703 -46.58 33.50 7.13
C GLU A 703 -45.47 34.12 7.99
N LYS A 704 -45.27 33.61 9.22
CA LYS A 704 -44.22 34.12 10.11
C LYS A 704 -42.83 33.97 9.50
N VAL A 705 -42.56 32.84 8.83
CA VAL A 705 -41.26 32.60 8.17
C VAL A 705 -41.08 33.54 6.98
N LEU A 706 -42.12 33.75 6.17
CA LEU A 706 -42.08 34.65 5.02
C LEU A 706 -41.88 36.12 5.44
N THR A 707 -42.55 36.57 6.51
CA THR A 707 -42.35 37.92 7.05
C THR A 707 -40.92 38.11 7.55
N GLN A 708 -40.35 37.14 8.26
CA GLN A 708 -38.95 37.19 8.70
C GLN A 708 -37.97 37.24 7.53
N LEU A 709 -38.24 36.49 6.46
CA LEU A 709 -37.44 36.50 5.24
C LEU A 709 -37.44 37.89 4.59
N LYS A 710 -38.62 38.49 4.42
CA LYS A 710 -38.78 39.83 3.83
C LYS A 710 -38.05 40.90 4.65
N GLN A 711 -38.12 40.84 5.98
CA GLN A 711 -37.39 41.75 6.87
C GLN A 711 -35.87 41.65 6.75
N ARG A 712 -35.35 40.51 6.29
CA ARG A 712 -33.91 40.22 6.22
C ARG A 712 -33.35 40.35 4.81
N GLU A 713 -34.19 40.61 3.80
CA GLU A 713 -33.81 40.56 2.40
C GLU A 713 -32.76 41.62 2.05
N GLU A 714 -32.97 42.86 2.47
CA GLU A 714 -32.03 43.97 2.24
C GLU A 714 -30.68 43.72 2.89
N ASP A 715 -30.66 43.27 4.15
CA ASP A 715 -29.43 42.93 4.85
C ASP A 715 -28.72 41.73 4.20
N SER A 716 -29.47 40.75 3.70
CA SER A 716 -28.90 39.59 2.97
C SER A 716 -28.21 40.04 1.68
N LYS A 717 -28.88 40.86 0.87
CA LYS A 717 -28.31 41.44 -0.35
C LYS A 717 -27.04 42.24 -0.03
N LYS A 718 -27.10 43.09 0.99
CA LYS A 718 -26.00 44.01 1.34
C LYS A 718 -24.79 43.30 1.95
N PHE A 719 -25.00 42.40 2.91
CA PHE A 719 -23.93 41.86 3.74
C PHE A 719 -23.57 40.42 3.42
N ILE A 720 -24.47 39.62 2.83
CA ILE A 720 -24.28 38.19 2.64
C ILE A 720 -24.01 37.85 1.17
N GLN A 721 -24.91 38.22 0.26
CA GLN A 721 -24.81 37.86 -1.16
C GLN A 721 -23.60 38.51 -1.85
N THR A 722 -23.22 39.72 -1.42
CA THR A 722 -22.00 40.41 -1.88
C THR A 722 -20.71 39.62 -1.64
N GLN A 723 -20.73 38.65 -0.72
CA GLN A 723 -19.55 37.81 -0.44
C GLN A 723 -19.31 36.74 -1.51
N ALA A 724 -20.29 36.41 -2.36
CA ALA A 724 -20.18 35.36 -3.37
C ALA A 724 -19.05 35.60 -4.37
N ILE A 725 -18.74 36.87 -4.67
CA ILE A 725 -17.67 37.26 -5.60
C ILE A 725 -16.27 36.84 -5.12
N TYR A 726 -16.10 36.59 -3.82
CA TYR A 726 -14.83 36.16 -3.24
C TYR A 726 -14.69 34.65 -3.17
N ALA A 727 -15.70 33.88 -3.58
CA ALA A 727 -15.66 32.44 -3.52
C ALA A 727 -14.78 31.87 -4.65
N ASP A 728 -14.04 30.81 -4.34
CA ASP A 728 -13.34 30.03 -5.36
C ASP A 728 -14.30 29.06 -6.07
N ILE A 729 -15.35 28.64 -5.33
CA ILE A 729 -16.40 27.72 -5.78
C ILE A 729 -17.76 28.26 -5.31
N ILE A 730 -18.73 28.33 -6.21
CA ILE A 730 -20.14 28.58 -5.91
C ILE A 730 -20.92 27.30 -6.20
N VAL A 731 -21.62 26.80 -5.19
CA VAL A 731 -22.53 25.67 -5.31
C VAL A 731 -23.95 26.22 -5.34
N SER A 732 -24.67 25.95 -6.42
CA SER A 732 -26.04 26.41 -6.63
C SER A 732 -26.94 25.25 -7.05
N PHE A 733 -28.13 25.19 -6.47
CA PHE A 733 -29.21 24.34 -6.96
C PHE A 733 -30.24 25.21 -7.66
N SER A 734 -30.64 24.82 -8.85
CA SER A 734 -31.76 25.42 -9.61
C SER A 734 -32.86 24.39 -9.82
N SER A 735 -34.08 24.86 -10.12
CA SER A 735 -35.14 23.96 -10.57
C SER A 735 -35.41 24.12 -12.04
N ARG A 736 -35.48 23.02 -12.80
CA ARG A 736 -35.83 23.06 -14.23
C ARG A 736 -37.30 23.40 -14.47
N VAL A 737 -38.13 23.17 -13.46
CA VAL A 737 -39.56 23.48 -13.48
C VAL A 737 -39.83 24.59 -12.46
N PRO A 738 -40.60 25.64 -12.82
CA PRO A 738 -40.99 26.66 -11.86
C PRO A 738 -41.65 26.05 -10.63
N LEU A 739 -41.14 26.42 -9.46
CA LEU A 739 -41.71 25.97 -8.19
C LEU A 739 -43.08 26.60 -7.97
N PRO A 740 -44.06 25.84 -7.45
CA PRO A 740 -45.29 26.41 -6.93
C PRO A 740 -45.00 27.19 -5.63
N GLU A 741 -46.06 27.59 -4.93
CA GLU A 741 -45.95 28.34 -3.68
C GLU A 741 -44.97 27.72 -2.64
N PRO A 742 -44.13 28.53 -1.97
CA PRO A 742 -43.14 28.00 -1.03
C PRO A 742 -43.77 27.28 0.16
N GLY A 743 -43.30 26.06 0.46
CA GLY A 743 -43.74 25.31 1.65
C GLY A 743 -44.76 24.20 1.40
N ILE A 744 -45.28 24.03 0.18
CA ILE A 744 -46.25 22.97 -0.14
C ILE A 744 -45.63 21.58 0.10
N GLU A 745 -46.34 20.70 0.82
CA GLU A 745 -45.98 19.30 1.01
C GLU A 745 -46.26 18.46 -0.25
N GLY A 746 -45.39 17.48 -0.54
CA GLY A 746 -45.55 16.58 -1.69
C GLY A 746 -44.94 17.07 -3.01
N VAL A 747 -44.49 18.33 -3.10
CA VAL A 747 -43.72 18.82 -4.25
C VAL A 747 -42.24 18.53 -4.03
N GLU A 748 -41.67 17.65 -4.84
CA GLU A 748 -40.23 17.49 -4.96
C GLU A 748 -39.72 18.30 -6.16
N PRO A 749 -38.84 19.30 -5.95
CA PRO A 749 -38.29 20.07 -7.05
C PRO A 749 -37.48 19.17 -7.99
N ASP A 750 -37.64 19.38 -9.29
CA ASP A 750 -36.73 18.81 -10.28
C ASP A 750 -35.43 19.60 -10.25
N LEU A 751 -34.42 19.04 -9.59
CA LEU A 751 -33.19 19.74 -9.21
C LEU A 751 -32.10 19.58 -10.27
N GLU A 752 -31.38 20.66 -10.53
CA GLU A 752 -30.13 20.69 -11.26
C GLU A 752 -29.05 21.28 -10.35
N LEU A 753 -27.89 20.62 -10.28
CA LEU A 753 -26.73 21.08 -9.51
C LEU A 753 -25.81 21.88 -10.43
N ASN A 754 -25.59 23.15 -10.11
CA ASN A 754 -24.63 24.01 -10.77
C ASN A 754 -23.41 24.23 -9.88
N PHE A 755 -22.24 23.93 -10.42
CA PHE A 755 -20.95 24.08 -9.78
C PHE A 755 -20.13 25.08 -10.58
N ILE A 756 -19.97 26.29 -10.03
CA ILE A 756 -19.24 27.37 -10.68
C ILE A 756 -17.92 27.51 -9.96
N CYS A 757 -16.80 27.48 -10.67
CA CYS A 757 -15.50 27.64 -10.03
C CYS A 757 -14.49 28.36 -10.91
N ASN A 758 -13.44 28.90 -10.31
CA ASN A 758 -12.37 29.55 -11.07
C ASN A 758 -11.66 28.54 -11.98
N ASN A 759 -11.26 28.96 -13.18
CA ASN A 759 -10.54 28.10 -14.14
C ASN A 759 -9.19 27.60 -13.62
N HIS A 760 -8.62 28.24 -12.59
CA HIS A 760 -7.39 27.75 -11.96
C HIS A 760 -7.60 26.42 -11.20
N ILE A 761 -8.84 26.04 -10.86
CA ILE A 761 -9.17 24.74 -10.27
C ILE A 761 -9.40 23.79 -11.45
N ASN A 762 -8.44 22.94 -11.78
CA ASN A 762 -8.57 22.05 -12.92
C ASN A 762 -9.45 20.85 -12.53
N LEU A 763 -10.71 20.81 -12.96
CA LEU A 763 -11.61 19.70 -12.65
C LEU A 763 -11.82 18.73 -13.81
N ASP A 764 -11.17 18.97 -14.97
CA ASP A 764 -11.47 18.31 -16.25
C ASP A 764 -11.45 16.79 -16.14
N ASN A 765 -10.39 16.22 -15.57
CA ASN A 765 -10.24 14.76 -15.46
C ASN A 765 -11.39 14.13 -14.67
N VAL A 766 -11.77 14.74 -13.55
CA VAL A 766 -12.83 14.23 -12.67
C VAL A 766 -14.20 14.41 -13.31
N ILE A 767 -14.44 15.56 -13.95
CA ILE A 767 -15.71 15.86 -14.61
C ILE A 767 -15.93 14.93 -15.80
N ASN A 768 -14.89 14.69 -16.60
CA ASN A 768 -14.96 13.78 -17.74
C ASN A 768 -15.33 12.36 -17.28
N GLU A 769 -14.71 11.84 -16.22
CA GLU A 769 -15.07 10.52 -15.68
C GLU A 769 -16.48 10.48 -15.07
N ILE A 770 -16.92 11.55 -14.40
CA ILE A 770 -18.30 11.67 -13.90
C ILE A 770 -19.30 11.72 -15.07
N GLY A 771 -18.94 12.37 -16.18
CA GLY A 771 -19.76 12.49 -17.39
C GLY A 771 -19.90 11.18 -18.18
N GLU A 772 -19.04 10.19 -17.94
CA GLU A 772 -19.17 8.85 -18.52
C GLU A 772 -20.25 7.99 -17.82
N LEU A 773 -20.85 8.46 -16.72
CA LEU A 773 -21.93 7.77 -16.03
C LEU A 773 -23.23 7.88 -16.83
N GLU A 774 -23.76 6.74 -17.32
CA GLU A 774 -24.95 6.68 -18.19
C GLU A 774 -26.20 7.38 -17.61
N SER A 775 -26.32 7.50 -16.29
CA SER A 775 -27.46 8.11 -15.59
C SER A 775 -27.32 9.61 -15.30
N LEU A 776 -26.26 10.26 -15.81
CA LEU A 776 -25.93 11.64 -15.48
C LEU A 776 -25.63 12.46 -16.74
N GLU A 777 -26.37 13.53 -16.93
CA GLU A 777 -26.08 14.56 -17.92
C GLU A 777 -25.15 15.60 -17.30
N VAL A 778 -24.02 15.86 -17.96
CA VAL A 778 -23.02 16.86 -17.54
C VAL A 778 -22.81 17.89 -18.64
N ARG A 779 -22.96 19.17 -18.31
CA ARG A 779 -22.71 20.28 -19.23
C ARG A 779 -21.65 21.20 -18.66
N VAL A 780 -20.65 21.54 -19.46
CA VAL A 780 -19.55 22.43 -19.06
C VAL A 780 -19.53 23.62 -20.01
N HIS A 781 -19.48 24.84 -19.45
CA HIS A 781 -19.25 26.05 -20.22
C HIS A 781 -18.30 27.00 -19.46
N TYR A 782 -17.60 27.84 -20.19
CA TYR A 782 -16.66 28.81 -19.64
C TYR A 782 -17.21 30.22 -19.82
N ASP A 783 -17.10 31.07 -18.80
CA ASP A 783 -17.52 32.47 -18.85
C ASP A 783 -16.35 33.44 -19.03
N GLU A 784 -16.68 34.69 -19.37
CA GLU A 784 -15.72 35.79 -19.57
C GLU A 784 -14.96 36.19 -18.29
N HIS A 785 -15.42 35.75 -17.11
CA HIS A 785 -14.87 36.10 -15.81
C HIS A 785 -13.86 35.05 -15.31
N ASN A 786 -13.29 34.25 -16.22
CA ASN A 786 -12.35 33.18 -15.91
C ASN A 786 -12.93 32.11 -14.96
N ARG A 787 -14.22 31.80 -15.12
CA ARG A 787 -14.90 30.72 -14.40
C ARG A 787 -15.42 29.65 -15.35
N GLN A 788 -15.42 28.42 -14.85
CA GLN A 788 -16.08 27.28 -15.46
C GLN A 788 -17.38 27.03 -14.72
N HIS A 789 -18.43 26.76 -15.48
CA HIS A 789 -19.77 26.46 -15.01
C HIS A 789 -20.12 25.05 -15.42
N ILE A 790 -20.39 24.21 -14.42
CA ILE A 790 -20.61 22.79 -14.61
C ILE A 790 -22.00 22.47 -14.07
N SER A 791 -22.89 22.03 -14.94
CA SER A 791 -24.25 21.65 -14.59
C SER A 791 -24.38 20.13 -14.62
N PHE A 792 -24.95 19.57 -13.56
CA PHE A 792 -25.21 18.14 -13.39
C PHE A 792 -26.70 17.91 -13.26
N TYR A 793 -27.22 16.97 -14.06
CA TYR A 793 -28.61 16.57 -14.01
C TYR A 793 -28.75 15.04 -14.08
N GLY A 794 -29.52 14.46 -13.16
CA GLY A 794 -29.76 13.01 -13.08
C GLY A 794 -29.29 12.40 -11.76
N GLN A 795 -28.94 11.11 -11.79
CA GLN A 795 -28.51 10.37 -10.60
C GLN A 795 -27.09 9.82 -10.77
N ALA A 796 -26.36 9.79 -9.67
CA ALA A 796 -25.03 9.20 -9.60
C ALA A 796 -24.97 8.18 -8.46
N ASP A 797 -24.48 6.98 -8.77
CA ASP A 797 -24.29 5.90 -7.81
C ASP A 797 -23.06 6.17 -6.93
N ARG A 798 -23.20 6.00 -5.61
CA ARG A 798 -22.10 6.22 -4.66
C ARG A 798 -20.85 5.40 -4.94
N ASN A 799 -20.97 4.18 -5.47
CA ASN A 799 -19.80 3.30 -5.66
C ASN A 799 -18.98 3.77 -6.86
N ALA A 800 -19.66 4.23 -7.91
CA ALA A 800 -19.01 4.87 -9.05
C ALA A 800 -18.26 6.13 -8.61
N LEU A 801 -18.91 7.01 -7.84
CA LEU A 801 -18.31 8.24 -7.31
C LEU A 801 -17.13 7.96 -6.37
N MET A 802 -17.24 6.95 -5.51
CA MET A 802 -16.15 6.52 -4.65
C MET A 802 -14.93 6.06 -5.47
N ALA A 803 -15.14 5.30 -6.54
CA ALA A 803 -14.05 4.83 -7.38
C ALA A 803 -13.35 5.98 -8.11
N ILE A 804 -14.12 6.95 -8.65
CA ILE A 804 -13.59 8.17 -9.28
C ILE A 804 -12.73 8.95 -8.27
N LEU A 805 -13.19 9.12 -7.02
CA LEU A 805 -12.40 9.76 -5.96
C LEU A 805 -11.04 9.07 -5.75
N TYR A 806 -11.04 7.74 -5.64
CA TYR A 806 -9.82 6.96 -5.42
C TYR A 806 -8.89 6.91 -6.64
N GLU A 807 -9.39 7.12 -7.84
CA GLU A 807 -8.60 7.18 -9.07
C GLU A 807 -7.90 8.54 -9.21
N HIS A 808 -8.56 9.62 -8.80
CA HIS A 808 -8.01 10.98 -8.96
C HIS A 808 -7.27 11.53 -7.74
N ILE A 809 -7.51 10.99 -6.53
CA ILE A 809 -6.80 11.42 -5.31
C ILE A 809 -5.84 10.31 -4.83
N PRO A 810 -4.55 10.35 -5.23
CA PRO A 810 -3.59 9.33 -4.82
C PRO A 810 -3.33 9.37 -3.31
N ASP A 811 -3.24 8.18 -2.73
CA ASP A 811 -3.12 7.92 -1.29
C ASP A 811 -4.15 8.66 -0.43
N PHE A 812 -5.41 8.75 -0.88
CA PHE A 812 -6.50 9.26 -0.04
C PHE A 812 -6.56 8.56 1.34
N GLU A 813 -6.16 7.29 1.41
CA GLU A 813 -6.06 6.48 2.64
C GLU A 813 -5.14 7.06 3.73
N GLU A 814 -4.17 7.91 3.36
CA GLU A 814 -3.26 8.58 4.30
C GLU A 814 -4.00 9.65 5.12
N VAL A 815 -5.07 10.21 4.55
CA VAL A 815 -5.92 11.19 5.23
C VAL A 815 -7.04 10.49 5.99
N ASN A 816 -7.78 9.61 5.31
CA ASN A 816 -8.83 8.79 5.89
C ASN A 816 -8.65 7.31 5.54
N TRP A 817 -8.36 6.49 6.55
CA TRP A 817 -8.12 5.06 6.36
C TRP A 817 -9.39 4.23 6.24
N ARG A 818 -10.51 4.77 6.72
CA ARG A 818 -11.82 4.16 6.55
C ARG A 818 -12.31 4.46 5.14
N LEU A 819 -13.22 3.63 4.65
CA LEU A 819 -13.94 3.97 3.44
C LEU A 819 -14.64 5.33 3.64
N PRO A 820 -14.43 6.31 2.74
CA PRO A 820 -15.19 7.54 2.78
C PRO A 820 -16.68 7.22 2.65
N GLN A 821 -17.51 7.90 3.46
CA GLN A 821 -18.96 7.76 3.35
C GLN A 821 -19.46 8.66 2.21
N ILE A 822 -19.40 8.13 0.99
CA ILE A 822 -19.94 8.80 -0.20
C ILE A 822 -21.46 8.58 -0.26
N ARG A 823 -22.20 9.68 -0.43
CA ARG A 823 -23.66 9.70 -0.59
C ARG A 823 -24.04 9.51 -2.06
N ASP A 824 -25.27 9.08 -2.32
CA ASP A 824 -25.81 9.02 -3.69
C ASP A 824 -26.19 10.43 -4.21
N GLY A 825 -26.31 10.55 -5.53
CA GLY A 825 -26.80 11.77 -6.21
C GLY A 825 -25.91 13.00 -6.05
N TYR A 826 -26.53 14.19 -6.03
CA TYR A 826 -25.81 15.48 -5.99
C TYR A 826 -24.91 15.67 -4.78
N SER A 827 -25.27 15.10 -3.62
CA SER A 827 -24.41 15.16 -2.44
C SER A 827 -23.08 14.44 -2.66
N GLY A 828 -23.12 13.27 -3.32
CA GLY A 828 -21.92 12.53 -3.70
C GLY A 828 -21.06 13.26 -4.71
N ILE A 829 -21.67 13.88 -5.72
CA ILE A 829 -20.95 14.69 -6.72
C ILE A 829 -20.20 15.84 -6.04
N MET A 830 -20.89 16.60 -5.18
CA MET A 830 -20.25 17.68 -4.40
C MET A 830 -19.12 17.14 -3.51
N GLN A 831 -19.32 16.00 -2.85
CA GLN A 831 -18.29 15.35 -2.04
C GLN A 831 -17.03 15.07 -2.87
N VAL A 832 -17.16 14.49 -4.06
CA VAL A 832 -16.02 14.14 -4.92
C VAL A 832 -15.31 15.41 -5.42
N LEU A 833 -16.05 16.35 -6.01
CA LEU A 833 -15.46 17.57 -6.60
C LEU A 833 -14.76 18.44 -5.55
N ILE A 834 -15.39 18.67 -4.40
CA ILE A 834 -14.82 19.52 -3.36
C ILE A 834 -13.63 18.83 -2.70
N THR A 835 -13.70 17.52 -2.44
CA THR A 835 -12.56 16.78 -1.90
C THR A 835 -11.40 16.82 -2.88
N TYR A 836 -11.65 16.64 -4.17
CA TYR A 836 -10.61 16.77 -5.18
C TYR A 836 -10.00 18.18 -5.20
N ALA A 837 -10.80 19.23 -5.14
CA ALA A 837 -10.33 20.61 -5.07
C ALA A 837 -9.47 20.89 -3.81
N ILE A 838 -9.83 20.32 -2.66
CA ILE A 838 -9.02 20.40 -1.42
C ILE A 838 -7.63 19.80 -1.65
N PHE A 839 -7.54 18.65 -2.34
CA PHE A 839 -6.27 17.99 -2.62
C PHE A 839 -5.48 18.64 -3.77
N GLN A 840 -6.06 19.48 -4.61
CA GLN A 840 -5.27 20.23 -5.60
C GLN A 840 -4.41 21.35 -4.98
N LYS A 841 -4.80 21.84 -3.81
CA LYS A 841 -4.05 22.86 -3.07
C LYS A 841 -2.87 22.21 -2.35
N ARG A 842 -1.70 22.29 -2.99
CA ARG A 842 -0.43 21.75 -2.48
C ARG A 842 0.10 22.55 -1.29
#